data_AF-A0A014L6T0-F1
#
_entry.id   AF-A0A014L6T0-F1
#
_cell.length_a   1.000
_cell.length_b   1.000
_cell.length_c   1.000
_cell.angle_alpha   90.00
_cell.angle_beta   90.00
_cell.angle_gamma   90.00
#
_symmetry.space_group_name_H-M   'P 1'
#
loop_
_entity.id
_entity.type
_entity.pdbx_description
1 polymer ?
#
loop_
_entity_poly.entity_id
_entity_poly.type
_entity_poly.pdbx_seq_one_letter_code
_entity_poly.pdbx_strand_id
1 'polypeptide(L)'
;MEKINKFKSIFLKTAISLGPVSSLAILTSCFSNANHTELKSQKDNPLHFETENDSTIDFRVIFGQTDPRTKALSAIFEKWNQKSEVKDKQAGFLPVKLENIAANYIDDQTNLVTFLQVKDTKKLPNLTLNYPALAASLNKHGMILDLNSQSDLAQTIKNSYDERFLVETKNVPGIDQNTLAFLPILKTSKALLLDKPVLSYILESAKTSANFKISESDKTRVENLDPKKTDLEYIKKVWGEYKSFPSNQGGFDGYTFSFEKFNNYKDLIDFLSRVRKSFPDAEKGSQTEKVNFLLGLNDTAALFFFVAFAQADGEYENSSYFKNLDGTSLNYTSLFDETTKSHQNTKKAYEILVDLVKNKLLGPTSGRTKASEFLKNHQLVFAITSTSDYSRNFEKQGQNFLRLKVNKKTFDYPVGSKSKIWKIVSEENMPSNAIAKVHQILDNSTGYVYESDAFSVKENEIFLSKTDDKDLIEKIKNAIKSKPNLNSFNFLAIDSDFDKWVADRVKEDSNTSSLYVESAKNKVKLFNQPENAFIFSKSHQKLNEDELEFLNEPSKTQESNKFNIVTSQGPSLIGFYNNEVENEATLNFIKWFISEKIEFDGPNNKKMVVTPSDFLAFSASNINPTKANLESNFDQNPAFAKNNAFKVAYEQFQNQLKNPEKYRVFTEPAGIDSNTFRKATLGSVSQLYNQFLGNPNLNLEFNTFLKILKDNIGASVKLNKEKTEKNTQK
;
A
#
# COMPACT_ATOMS: atom_id res chain seq x y z
N MET A 1 -39.70 -21.21 -63.14
CA MET A 1 -39.42 -22.52 -63.74
C MET A 1 -38.03 -22.95 -63.30
N GLU A 2 -37.95 -24.18 -62.77
CA GLU A 2 -36.79 -25.08 -62.65
C GLU A 2 -35.57 -24.75 -61.74
N LYS A 3 -35.58 -25.46 -60.60
CA LYS A 3 -34.61 -26.47 -60.10
C LYS A 3 -33.10 -26.15 -60.02
N ILE A 4 -32.64 -26.09 -58.76
CA ILE A 4 -31.80 -27.09 -58.05
C ILE A 4 -30.67 -27.76 -58.87
N ASN A 5 -29.42 -27.63 -58.39
CA ASN A 5 -28.65 -28.81 -57.92
C ASN A 5 -27.37 -28.49 -57.13
N LYS A 6 -27.25 -29.17 -55.99
CA LYS A 6 -26.02 -29.42 -55.22
C LYS A 6 -25.19 -30.49 -55.94
N PHE A 7 -23.86 -30.46 -55.76
CA PHE A 7 -23.11 -31.70 -55.57
C PHE A 7 -22.08 -31.57 -54.45
N LYS A 8 -22.01 -32.66 -53.67
CA LYS A 8 -21.22 -32.85 -52.45
C LYS A 8 -19.85 -33.50 -52.76
N SER A 9 -18.99 -33.43 -51.73
CA SER A 9 -18.22 -34.58 -51.18
C SER A 9 -16.84 -34.86 -51.81
N ILE A 10 -15.80 -35.43 -51.16
CA ILE A 10 -15.57 -35.97 -49.79
C ILE A 10 -14.08 -36.42 -49.72
N PHE A 11 -13.48 -36.48 -48.51
CA PHE A 11 -12.31 -37.31 -48.08
C PHE A 11 -10.88 -36.95 -48.57
N LEU A 12 -9.76 -37.24 -47.87
CA LEU A 12 -9.43 -37.65 -46.48
C LEU A 12 -7.90 -37.50 -46.28
N LYS A 13 -7.53 -37.28 -45.02
CA LYS A 13 -6.22 -37.33 -44.32
C LYS A 13 -5.15 -38.31 -44.82
N THR A 14 -3.87 -37.91 -44.72
CA THR A 14 -2.88 -38.54 -43.82
C THR A 14 -1.68 -37.62 -43.54
N ALA A 15 -1.10 -37.79 -42.35
CA ALA A 15 0.04 -37.08 -41.78
C ALA A 15 1.38 -37.76 -42.10
N ILE A 16 2.50 -37.02 -42.00
CA ILE A 16 3.75 -37.37 -41.29
C ILE A 16 4.65 -36.13 -41.20
N SER A 17 5.38 -36.07 -40.08
CA SER A 17 6.26 -35.07 -39.48
C SER A 17 7.43 -34.51 -40.32
N LEU A 18 7.82 -33.25 -40.02
CA LEU A 18 9.15 -32.81 -39.52
C LEU A 18 9.21 -31.25 -39.58
N GLY A 19 9.55 -30.57 -38.47
CA GLY A 19 9.90 -29.12 -38.48
C GLY A 19 11.40 -28.90 -38.80
N PRO A 20 12.02 -27.74 -38.50
CA PRO A 20 11.51 -26.40 -38.14
C PRO A 20 12.12 -25.28 -39.05
N VAL A 21 12.05 -24.00 -38.60
CA VAL A 21 12.62 -22.77 -39.22
C VAL A 21 11.72 -22.20 -40.35
N SER A 22 11.11 -21.02 -40.29
CA SER A 22 11.72 -19.69 -40.14
C SER A 22 10.63 -18.64 -39.88
N SER A 23 10.94 -17.69 -39.01
CA SER A 23 10.58 -16.26 -39.05
C SER A 23 9.65 -15.77 -40.18
N LEU A 24 8.47 -15.25 -39.80
CA LEU A 24 7.72 -14.31 -40.63
C LEU A 24 7.61 -12.97 -39.90
N ALA A 25 8.55 -12.09 -40.25
CA ALA A 25 8.43 -10.66 -40.05
C ALA A 25 7.35 -10.12 -40.98
N ILE A 26 6.36 -9.40 -40.44
CA ILE A 26 5.42 -8.63 -41.24
C ILE A 26 5.30 -7.22 -40.67
N LEU A 27 5.93 -6.31 -41.41
CA LEU A 27 5.53 -4.95 -41.77
C LEU A 27 5.55 -3.85 -40.71
N THR A 28 6.76 -3.32 -40.49
CA THR A 28 7.02 -1.88 -40.46
C THR A 28 7.03 -1.32 -41.90
N SER A 29 6.15 -0.36 -42.24
CA SER A 29 6.49 0.71 -43.18
C SER A 29 5.47 1.85 -43.17
N CYS A 30 6.01 3.07 -43.32
CA CYS A 30 5.36 4.32 -43.70
C CYS A 30 4.75 5.21 -42.58
N PHE A 31 5.62 5.74 -41.72
CA PHE A 31 5.53 7.14 -41.28
C PHE A 31 6.93 7.76 -41.23
N SER A 32 7.43 8.20 -42.39
CA SER A 32 8.58 9.10 -42.49
C SER A 32 8.06 10.50 -42.77
N ASN A 33 7.89 11.29 -41.71
CA ASN A 33 8.01 12.75 -41.64
C ASN A 33 7.59 13.20 -40.23
N ALA A 34 8.38 12.82 -39.24
CA ALA A 34 8.42 13.56 -37.98
C ALA A 34 9.58 14.54 -38.10
N ASN A 35 9.30 15.83 -37.94
CA ASN A 35 10.33 16.81 -37.67
C ASN A 35 11.06 16.36 -36.41
N HIS A 36 12.25 15.77 -36.57
CA HIS A 36 13.16 15.51 -35.48
C HIS A 36 13.61 16.87 -34.94
N THR A 37 12.94 17.36 -33.90
CA THR A 37 13.59 18.26 -32.95
C THR A 37 14.80 17.50 -32.42
N GLU A 38 16.00 17.92 -32.82
CA GLU A 38 17.25 17.49 -32.19
C GLU A 38 17.11 17.70 -30.68
N LEU A 39 16.97 16.60 -29.94
CA LEU A 39 17.06 16.63 -28.49
C LEU A 39 18.51 17.03 -28.16
N LYS A 40 18.68 18.26 -27.70
CA LYS A 40 19.94 18.76 -27.14
C LYS A 40 20.48 17.76 -26.12
N SER A 41 21.80 17.52 -26.13
CA SER A 41 22.41 16.65 -25.11
C SER A 41 22.10 17.20 -23.72
N GLN A 42 22.07 16.36 -22.69
CA GLN A 42 21.80 16.81 -21.31
C GLN A 42 22.71 17.96 -20.88
N LYS A 43 23.98 17.93 -21.33
CA LYS A 43 24.99 18.97 -21.07
C LYS A 43 24.70 20.29 -21.79
N ASP A 44 23.92 20.26 -22.87
CA ASP A 44 23.50 21.45 -23.62
C ASP A 44 22.21 22.09 -23.05
N ASN A 45 21.62 21.52 -22.00
CA ASN A 45 20.48 22.10 -21.31
C ASN A 45 20.94 23.30 -20.46
N PRO A 46 20.45 24.53 -20.69
CA PRO A 46 20.88 25.72 -19.94
C PRO A 46 20.55 25.68 -18.44
N LEU A 47 19.67 24.77 -18.01
CA LEU A 47 19.33 24.55 -16.61
C LEU A 47 20.27 23.57 -15.90
N HIS A 48 21.10 22.83 -16.65
CA HIS A 48 22.08 21.89 -16.11
C HIS A 48 23.11 22.59 -15.23
N PHE A 49 23.62 21.88 -14.23
CA PHE A 49 24.72 22.30 -13.36
C PHE A 49 25.37 21.08 -12.69
N GLU A 50 26.62 21.23 -12.28
CA GLU A 50 27.31 20.21 -11.47
C GLU A 50 27.06 20.42 -9.98
N THR A 51 26.92 19.34 -9.23
CA THR A 51 26.90 19.37 -7.76
C THR A 51 28.32 19.37 -7.20
N GLU A 52 28.47 19.73 -5.92
CA GLU A 52 29.78 19.69 -5.26
C GLU A 52 30.26 18.23 -5.17
N ASN A 53 31.52 17.99 -5.52
CA ASN A 53 32.12 16.66 -5.36
C ASN A 53 32.46 16.44 -3.88
N ASP A 54 31.65 15.65 -3.20
CA ASP A 54 31.84 15.30 -1.79
C ASP A 54 32.50 13.92 -1.60
N SER A 55 32.84 13.27 -2.72
CA SER A 55 33.47 11.95 -2.83
C SER A 55 32.65 10.82 -2.19
N THR A 56 31.32 10.95 -2.18
CA THR A 56 30.42 9.90 -1.73
C THR A 56 29.22 9.71 -2.68
N ILE A 57 28.50 8.60 -2.50
CA ILE A 57 27.21 8.35 -3.16
C ILE A 57 26.13 8.55 -2.10
N ASP A 58 25.47 9.69 -2.13
CA ASP A 58 24.35 10.00 -1.24
C ASP A 58 23.07 9.34 -1.75
N PHE A 59 22.54 8.41 -0.95
CA PHE A 59 21.29 7.72 -1.22
C PHE A 59 20.21 8.21 -0.27
N ARG A 60 19.24 8.97 -0.80
CA ARG A 60 18.16 9.59 -0.04
C ARG A 60 16.87 8.78 -0.06
N VAL A 61 16.26 8.57 1.11
CA VAL A 61 14.96 7.88 1.26
C VAL A 61 14.05 8.53 2.30
N ILE A 62 12.74 8.38 2.11
CA ILE A 62 11.70 8.86 3.04
C ILE A 62 11.33 7.88 4.15
N PHE A 63 12.01 6.73 4.21
CA PHE A 63 11.66 5.67 5.15
C PHE A 63 12.25 5.96 6.53
N GLY A 64 11.47 5.72 7.59
CA GLY A 64 11.94 5.85 8.97
C GLY A 64 13.04 4.84 9.30
N GLN A 65 13.82 5.09 10.36
CA GLN A 65 14.95 4.24 10.76
C GLN A 65 14.54 2.79 11.08
N THR A 66 13.32 2.58 11.59
CA THR A 66 12.81 1.25 11.93
C THR A 66 12.17 0.52 10.75
N ASP A 67 12.01 1.18 9.60
CA ASP A 67 11.40 0.60 8.40
C ASP A 67 12.30 -0.54 7.87
N PRO A 68 11.72 -1.69 7.46
CA PRO A 68 12.48 -2.80 6.90
C PRO A 68 13.41 -2.39 5.74
N ARG A 69 12.99 -1.42 4.89
CA ARG A 69 13.80 -0.93 3.76
C ARG A 69 15.03 -0.18 4.23
N THR A 70 14.90 0.67 5.26
CA THR A 70 16.04 1.40 5.84
C THR A 70 17.07 0.44 6.42
N LYS A 71 16.60 -0.61 7.11
CA LYS A 71 17.48 -1.67 7.65
C LYS A 71 18.18 -2.43 6.53
N ALA A 72 17.44 -2.78 5.46
CA ALA A 72 18.02 -3.44 4.30
C ALA A 72 19.07 -2.57 3.60
N LEU A 73 18.78 -1.29 3.34
CA LEU A 73 19.74 -0.34 2.77
C LEU A 73 21.01 -0.22 3.61
N SER A 74 20.86 -0.13 4.94
CA SER A 74 22.01 -0.06 5.85
C SER A 74 22.92 -1.28 5.70
N ALA A 75 22.35 -2.49 5.68
CA ALA A 75 23.10 -3.73 5.48
C ALA A 75 23.73 -3.81 4.08
N ILE A 76 23.04 -3.34 3.05
CA ILE A 76 23.56 -3.28 1.68
C ILE A 76 24.75 -2.33 1.59
N PHE A 77 24.64 -1.13 2.16
CA PHE A 77 25.69 -0.12 2.10
C PHE A 77 26.90 -0.54 2.92
N GLU A 78 26.70 -1.24 4.04
CA GLU A 78 27.79 -1.88 4.77
C GLU A 78 28.55 -2.85 3.85
N LYS A 79 27.86 -3.75 3.14
CA LYS A 79 28.53 -4.68 2.20
C LYS A 79 29.29 -3.97 1.09
N TRP A 80 28.69 -2.95 0.47
CA TRP A 80 29.34 -2.16 -0.57
C TRP A 80 30.60 -1.45 -0.06
N ASN A 81 30.48 -0.72 1.05
CA ASN A 81 31.57 0.06 1.65
C ASN A 81 32.73 -0.82 2.16
N GLN A 82 32.51 -2.14 2.32
CA GLN A 82 33.54 -3.08 2.72
C GLN A 82 34.38 -3.65 1.55
N LYS A 83 33.95 -3.46 0.30
CA LYS A 83 34.71 -3.90 -0.90
C LYS A 83 36.07 -3.20 -0.95
N SER A 84 37.10 -3.94 -1.39
CA SER A 84 38.47 -3.43 -1.51
C SER A 84 38.54 -2.19 -2.39
N GLU A 85 37.84 -2.21 -3.52
CA GLU A 85 37.80 -1.14 -4.51
C GLU A 85 37.31 0.18 -3.89
N VAL A 86 36.34 0.10 -2.97
CA VAL A 86 35.80 1.26 -2.25
C VAL A 86 36.75 1.73 -1.14
N LYS A 87 37.31 0.80 -0.36
CA LYS A 87 38.25 1.15 0.74
C LYS A 87 39.55 1.75 0.23
N ASP A 88 40.06 1.20 -0.87
CA ASP A 88 41.30 1.61 -1.52
C ASP A 88 41.09 2.85 -2.41
N LYS A 89 39.86 3.37 -2.47
CA LYS A 89 39.47 4.56 -3.25
C LYS A 89 39.86 4.43 -4.73
N GLN A 90 39.59 3.26 -5.32
CA GLN A 90 39.78 3.05 -6.75
C GLN A 90 38.86 3.98 -7.54
N ALA A 91 39.32 4.44 -8.70
CA ALA A 91 38.52 5.30 -9.58
C ALA A 91 37.19 4.62 -9.94
N GLY A 92 36.09 5.36 -9.86
CA GLY A 92 34.74 4.83 -10.07
C GLY A 92 34.17 4.02 -8.89
N PHE A 93 34.80 4.02 -7.71
CA PHE A 93 34.29 3.34 -6.50
C PHE A 93 34.32 4.29 -5.30
N LEU A 94 33.14 4.78 -4.91
CA LEU A 94 32.95 5.68 -3.78
C LEU A 94 32.09 5.03 -2.69
N PRO A 95 32.28 5.40 -1.41
CA PRO A 95 31.42 4.92 -0.34
C PRO A 95 30.02 5.50 -0.46
N VAL A 96 29.01 4.71 -0.11
CA VAL A 96 27.59 5.08 -0.14
C VAL A 96 27.15 5.48 1.28
N LYS A 97 26.37 6.56 1.38
CA LYS A 97 25.73 7.03 2.61
C LYS A 97 24.21 6.97 2.48
N LEU A 98 23.53 6.71 3.59
CA LEU A 98 22.07 6.76 3.68
C LEU A 98 21.61 8.09 4.27
N GLU A 99 20.82 8.85 3.53
CA GLU A 99 20.09 10.02 4.04
C GLU A 99 18.63 9.63 4.27
N ASN A 100 18.21 9.58 5.55
CA ASN A 100 16.81 9.39 5.91
C ASN A 100 16.15 10.74 6.16
N ILE A 101 15.05 11.00 5.46
CA ILE A 101 14.25 12.21 5.63
C ILE A 101 12.84 11.89 6.12
N ALA A 102 12.31 12.73 7.01
CA ALA A 102 10.94 12.59 7.51
C ALA A 102 9.97 13.31 6.57
N ALA A 103 9.55 12.64 5.50
CA ALA A 103 8.61 13.19 4.50
C ALA A 103 7.73 12.08 3.90
N ASN A 104 6.73 12.48 3.11
CA ASN A 104 6.11 11.58 2.12
C ASN A 104 6.72 11.83 0.73
N TYR A 105 6.43 10.99 -0.27
CA TYR A 105 7.01 11.10 -1.61
C TYR A 105 6.75 12.45 -2.28
N ILE A 106 5.56 13.03 -2.09
CA ILE A 106 5.18 14.28 -2.74
C ILE A 106 5.93 15.46 -2.10
N ASP A 107 6.03 15.47 -0.77
CA ASP A 107 6.74 16.52 -0.05
C ASP A 107 8.24 16.45 -0.36
N ASP A 108 8.83 15.25 -0.40
CA ASP A 108 10.22 15.07 -0.79
C ASP A 108 10.48 15.48 -2.24
N GLN A 109 9.61 15.07 -3.18
CA GLN A 109 9.72 15.52 -4.56
C GLN A 109 9.68 17.06 -4.66
N THR A 110 8.81 17.72 -3.87
CA THR A 110 8.73 19.18 -3.84
C THR A 110 10.03 19.82 -3.34
N ASN A 111 10.65 19.24 -2.29
CA ASN A 111 11.93 19.69 -1.77
C ASN A 111 13.05 19.53 -2.81
N LEU A 112 13.15 18.36 -3.44
CA LEU A 112 14.15 18.08 -4.47
C LEU A 112 13.98 19.01 -5.68
N VAL A 113 12.74 19.27 -6.12
CA VAL A 113 12.47 20.25 -7.18
C VAL A 113 12.89 21.66 -6.77
N THR A 114 12.70 22.04 -5.51
CA THR A 114 13.15 23.34 -5.00
C THR A 114 14.68 23.44 -5.06
N PHE A 115 15.41 22.39 -4.68
CA PHE A 115 16.87 22.34 -4.77
C PHE A 115 17.36 22.45 -6.22
N LEU A 116 16.69 21.80 -7.17
CA LEU A 116 16.98 21.94 -8.61
C LEU A 116 16.77 23.39 -9.09
N GLN A 117 15.69 24.05 -8.67
CA GLN A 117 15.35 25.41 -9.09
C GLN A 117 16.36 26.46 -8.60
N VAL A 118 16.82 26.32 -7.36
CA VAL A 118 17.80 27.25 -6.77
C VAL A 118 19.25 26.82 -7.03
N LYS A 119 19.46 25.73 -7.78
CA LYS A 119 20.76 25.11 -8.04
C LYS A 119 21.56 24.82 -6.76
N ASP A 120 20.91 24.23 -5.76
CA ASP A 120 21.56 23.87 -4.49
C ASP A 120 22.49 22.66 -4.70
N THR A 121 23.78 22.94 -4.88
CA THR A 121 24.81 21.94 -5.21
C THR A 121 25.15 20.99 -4.06
N LYS A 122 24.62 21.22 -2.86
CA LYS A 122 24.96 20.46 -1.63
C LYS A 122 23.84 19.56 -1.13
N LYS A 123 22.61 19.73 -1.62
CA LYS A 123 21.42 19.02 -1.11
C LYS A 123 20.80 18.02 -2.09
N LEU A 124 21.37 17.90 -3.29
CA LEU A 124 20.91 16.92 -4.28
C LEU A 124 21.63 15.60 -4.04
N PRO A 125 20.90 14.49 -3.80
CA PRO A 125 21.50 13.17 -3.63
C PRO A 125 21.94 12.61 -4.99
N ASN A 126 22.80 11.59 -5.00
CA ASN A 126 23.10 10.82 -6.22
C ASN A 126 21.97 9.87 -6.57
N LEU A 127 21.33 9.27 -5.55
CA LEU A 127 20.26 8.28 -5.71
C LEU A 127 19.08 8.52 -4.79
N THR A 128 17.89 8.17 -5.26
CA THR A 128 16.70 8.11 -4.42
C THR A 128 15.73 7.01 -4.83
N LEU A 129 14.79 6.72 -3.93
CA LEU A 129 13.60 5.91 -4.20
C LEU A 129 12.38 6.82 -4.19
N ASN A 130 11.88 7.15 -5.38
CA ASN A 130 10.73 8.04 -5.53
C ASN A 130 9.86 7.63 -6.73
N TYR A 131 8.72 8.27 -6.92
CA TYR A 131 7.85 8.01 -8.06
C TYR A 131 8.38 8.63 -9.36
N PRO A 132 8.04 8.05 -10.53
CA PRO A 132 8.55 8.50 -11.83
C PRO A 132 8.35 9.99 -12.17
N ALA A 133 7.41 10.70 -11.52
CA ALA A 133 7.21 12.13 -11.74
C ALA A 133 8.43 12.99 -11.36
N LEU A 134 9.28 12.51 -10.43
CA LEU A 134 10.56 13.15 -10.12
C LEU A 134 11.51 13.10 -11.32
N ALA A 135 11.55 12.00 -12.07
CA ALA A 135 12.40 11.87 -13.26
C ALA A 135 12.06 12.90 -14.34
N ALA A 136 10.78 13.19 -14.54
CA ALA A 136 10.33 14.27 -15.44
C ALA A 136 10.87 15.65 -14.99
N SER A 137 10.90 15.87 -13.67
CA SER A 137 11.40 17.11 -13.08
C SER A 137 12.92 17.24 -13.20
N LEU A 138 13.66 16.14 -13.04
CA LEU A 138 15.10 16.09 -13.27
C LEU A 138 15.45 16.34 -14.72
N ASN A 139 14.75 15.68 -15.65
CA ASN A 139 14.95 15.84 -17.07
C ASN A 139 14.75 17.31 -17.52
N LYS A 140 13.71 17.98 -17.00
CA LYS A 140 13.49 19.42 -17.24
C LYS A 140 14.73 20.26 -16.95
N HIS A 141 15.45 19.95 -15.87
CA HIS A 141 16.64 20.67 -15.44
C HIS A 141 17.94 20.09 -16.03
N GLY A 142 17.87 19.06 -16.87
CA GLY A 142 19.07 18.38 -17.38
C GLY A 142 19.83 17.59 -16.30
N MET A 143 19.16 17.22 -15.20
CA MET A 143 19.76 16.62 -14.01
C MET A 143 19.41 15.13 -13.84
N ILE A 144 18.84 14.48 -14.86
CA ILE A 144 18.52 13.04 -14.81
C ILE A 144 19.77 12.23 -15.18
N LEU A 145 20.18 11.29 -14.34
CA LEU A 145 21.27 10.38 -14.69
C LEU A 145 20.74 9.28 -15.62
N ASP A 146 21.32 9.17 -16.81
CA ASP A 146 20.96 8.09 -17.73
C ASP A 146 21.58 6.77 -17.30
N LEU A 147 20.74 5.85 -16.82
CA LEU A 147 21.17 4.57 -16.25
C LEU A 147 21.68 3.58 -17.32
N ASN A 148 21.59 3.91 -18.61
CA ASN A 148 22.19 3.10 -19.66
C ASN A 148 23.34 3.80 -20.40
N SER A 149 23.84 4.92 -19.87
CA SER A 149 25.01 5.62 -20.42
C SER A 149 26.29 4.80 -20.40
N GLN A 150 26.41 3.83 -19.49
CA GLN A 150 27.48 2.82 -19.47
C GLN A 150 27.01 1.52 -20.15
N SER A 151 27.75 1.05 -21.15
CA SER A 151 27.35 -0.08 -21.99
C SER A 151 27.17 -1.40 -21.24
N ASP A 152 28.01 -1.65 -20.25
CA ASP A 152 27.98 -2.84 -19.41
C ASP A 152 26.81 -2.83 -18.41
N LEU A 153 26.49 -1.67 -17.82
CA LEU A 153 25.27 -1.48 -17.03
C LEU A 153 24.02 -1.63 -17.90
N ALA A 154 24.00 -1.01 -19.09
CA ALA A 154 22.90 -1.14 -20.05
C ALA A 154 22.61 -2.62 -20.39
N GLN A 155 23.67 -3.39 -20.68
CA GLN A 155 23.54 -4.83 -20.96
C GLN A 155 23.08 -5.61 -19.73
N THR A 156 23.56 -5.25 -18.54
CA THR A 156 23.13 -5.84 -17.26
C THR A 156 21.64 -5.64 -17.05
N ILE A 157 21.13 -4.43 -17.23
CA ILE A 157 19.71 -4.10 -17.08
C ILE A 157 18.86 -4.87 -18.09
N LYS A 158 19.27 -4.90 -19.37
CA LYS A 158 18.59 -5.64 -20.44
C LYS A 158 18.49 -7.14 -20.13
N ASN A 159 19.54 -7.69 -19.53
CA ASN A 159 19.55 -9.10 -19.11
C ASN A 159 18.62 -9.33 -17.92
N SER A 160 18.67 -8.46 -16.90
CA SER A 160 17.94 -8.64 -15.64
C SER A 160 16.45 -8.33 -15.71
N TYR A 161 16.02 -7.30 -16.46
CA TYR A 161 14.62 -6.83 -16.48
C TYR A 161 13.92 -7.20 -17.79
N ASP A 162 12.61 -7.45 -17.71
CA ASP A 162 11.74 -7.59 -18.88
C ASP A 162 11.28 -6.18 -19.35
N GLU A 163 11.31 -5.94 -20.65
CA GLU A 163 10.99 -4.63 -21.24
C GLU A 163 9.60 -4.13 -20.87
N ARG A 164 8.64 -5.04 -20.59
CA ARG A 164 7.28 -4.69 -20.17
C ARG A 164 7.23 -3.97 -18.84
N PHE A 165 8.22 -4.16 -17.96
CA PHE A 165 8.31 -3.43 -16.69
C PHE A 165 9.21 -2.18 -16.79
N LEU A 166 10.01 -2.06 -17.85
CA LEU A 166 10.78 -0.85 -18.14
C LEU A 166 9.96 0.19 -18.92
N VAL A 167 8.80 -0.18 -19.48
CA VAL A 167 7.95 0.71 -20.29
C VAL A 167 7.51 1.99 -19.56
N GLU A 168 7.42 1.96 -18.23
CA GLU A 168 7.11 3.17 -17.44
C GLU A 168 8.12 4.31 -17.65
N THR A 169 9.39 3.98 -17.92
CA THR A 169 10.41 4.99 -18.26
C THR A 169 10.09 5.69 -19.58
N LYS A 170 9.61 4.94 -20.58
CA LYS A 170 9.25 5.44 -21.91
C LYS A 170 8.00 6.32 -21.89
N ASN A 171 7.14 6.14 -20.88
CA ASN A 171 5.92 6.91 -20.68
C ASN A 171 6.14 8.27 -20.00
N VAL A 172 7.37 8.58 -19.57
CA VAL A 172 7.70 9.91 -19.04
C VAL A 172 7.88 10.90 -20.20
N PRO A 173 7.17 12.04 -20.23
CA PRO A 173 7.34 13.02 -21.29
C PRO A 173 8.67 13.77 -21.20
N GLY A 174 9.18 14.17 -22.37
CA GLY A 174 10.41 14.93 -22.54
C GLY A 174 11.69 14.12 -22.40
N ILE A 175 11.61 12.85 -21.97
CA ILE A 175 12.75 11.94 -21.88
C ILE A 175 12.90 11.19 -23.21
N ASP A 176 14.13 11.14 -23.72
CA ASP A 176 14.48 10.39 -24.93
C ASP A 176 14.13 8.90 -24.78
N GLN A 177 13.68 8.26 -25.86
CA GLN A 177 13.27 6.85 -25.80
C GLN A 177 14.43 5.89 -25.52
N ASN A 178 15.67 6.33 -25.77
CA ASN A 178 16.87 5.59 -25.47
C ASN A 178 17.41 5.91 -24.07
N THR A 179 16.93 6.94 -23.37
CA THR A 179 17.37 7.22 -22.00
C THR A 179 16.62 6.36 -21.00
N LEU A 180 17.37 5.66 -20.15
CA LEU A 180 16.79 4.88 -19.06
C LEU A 180 16.82 5.69 -17.77
N ALA A 181 15.74 6.42 -17.50
CA ALA A 181 15.69 7.38 -16.39
C ALA A 181 15.62 6.75 -14.99
N PHE A 182 15.13 5.51 -14.85
CA PHE A 182 14.98 4.85 -13.55
C PHE A 182 14.77 3.34 -13.66
N LEU A 183 14.95 2.62 -12.55
CA LEU A 183 14.69 1.18 -12.42
C LEU A 183 13.50 0.87 -11.49
N PRO A 184 12.57 0.00 -11.91
CA PRO A 184 11.35 -0.30 -11.15
C PRO A 184 11.59 -1.25 -9.97
N ILE A 185 12.31 -0.84 -8.91
CA ILE A 185 12.81 -1.83 -7.91
C ILE A 185 11.84 -2.20 -6.77
N LEU A 186 10.94 -1.30 -6.34
CA LEU A 186 10.03 -1.56 -5.20
C LEU A 186 8.56 -1.60 -5.64
N LYS A 187 8.25 -2.44 -6.62
CA LYS A 187 6.90 -2.50 -7.17
C LYS A 187 5.94 -3.29 -6.29
N THR A 188 4.71 -2.82 -6.23
CA THR A 188 3.56 -3.51 -5.64
C THR A 188 2.41 -3.49 -6.62
N SER A 189 1.39 -4.27 -6.29
CA SER A 189 0.08 -4.17 -6.91
C SER A 189 -0.94 -3.75 -5.85
N LYS A 190 -2.22 -3.88 -6.18
CA LYS A 190 -3.33 -3.77 -5.25
C LYS A 190 -4.05 -5.11 -5.13
N ALA A 191 -4.58 -5.36 -3.93
CA ALA A 191 -5.41 -6.51 -3.64
C ALA A 191 -6.81 -6.04 -3.23
N LEU A 192 -7.82 -6.86 -3.51
CA LEU A 192 -9.14 -6.78 -2.87
C LEU A 192 -9.10 -7.62 -1.60
N LEU A 193 -9.15 -6.94 -0.47
CA LEU A 193 -9.17 -7.50 0.86
C LEU A 193 -10.61 -7.87 1.20
N LEU A 194 -10.80 -9.10 1.66
CA LEU A 194 -12.10 -9.66 2.02
C LEU A 194 -12.11 -10.00 3.51
N ASP A 195 -13.04 -9.40 4.25
CA ASP A 195 -13.40 -9.81 5.60
C ASP A 195 -14.26 -11.09 5.51
N LYS A 196 -13.65 -12.26 5.74
CA LYS A 196 -14.34 -13.53 5.57
C LYS A 196 -15.50 -13.72 6.57
N PRO A 197 -15.37 -13.38 7.87
CA PRO A 197 -16.50 -13.40 8.81
C PRO A 197 -17.70 -12.57 8.34
N VAL A 198 -17.47 -11.34 7.86
CA VAL A 198 -18.54 -10.46 7.36
C VAL A 198 -19.21 -11.06 6.12
N LEU A 199 -18.44 -11.53 5.13
CA LEU A 199 -19.02 -12.16 3.95
C LEU A 199 -19.78 -13.44 4.30
N SER A 200 -19.25 -14.25 5.22
CA SER A 200 -19.94 -15.45 5.70
C SER A 200 -21.30 -15.09 6.30
N TYR A 201 -21.35 -14.09 7.19
CA TYR A 201 -22.60 -13.61 7.78
C TYR A 201 -23.62 -13.16 6.73
N ILE A 202 -23.17 -12.39 5.72
CA ILE A 202 -24.01 -11.91 4.61
C ILE A 202 -24.59 -13.08 3.82
N LEU A 203 -23.75 -14.04 3.41
CA LEU A 203 -24.18 -15.16 2.56
C LEU A 203 -25.05 -16.16 3.32
N GLU A 204 -24.74 -16.47 4.58
CA GLU A 204 -25.58 -17.32 5.44
C GLU A 204 -26.95 -16.67 5.68
N SER A 205 -27.00 -15.35 5.87
CA SER A 205 -28.27 -14.64 5.98
C SER A 205 -29.05 -14.68 4.66
N ALA A 206 -28.38 -14.52 3.52
CA ALA A 206 -29.03 -14.58 2.20
C ALA A 206 -29.64 -15.96 1.90
N LYS A 207 -29.03 -17.06 2.39
CA LYS A 207 -29.54 -18.44 2.26
C LYS A 207 -30.92 -18.66 2.87
N THR A 208 -31.39 -17.79 3.76
CA THR A 208 -32.76 -17.86 4.29
C THR A 208 -33.82 -17.43 3.26
N SER A 209 -33.41 -16.90 2.11
CA SER A 209 -34.29 -16.51 1.01
C SER A 209 -34.60 -17.71 0.11
N ALA A 210 -35.84 -17.82 -0.36
CA ALA A 210 -36.33 -19.01 -1.04
C ALA A 210 -35.53 -19.40 -2.29
N ASN A 211 -35.04 -18.43 -3.07
CA ASN A 211 -34.39 -18.68 -4.37
C ASN A 211 -32.92 -18.26 -4.43
N PHE A 212 -32.30 -17.89 -3.30
CA PHE A 212 -30.88 -17.58 -3.27
C PHE A 212 -30.04 -18.85 -3.51
N LYS A 213 -28.98 -18.73 -4.33
CA LYS A 213 -28.09 -19.84 -4.65
C LYS A 213 -26.63 -19.41 -4.58
N ILE A 214 -25.77 -20.37 -4.28
CA ILE A 214 -24.32 -20.26 -4.47
C ILE A 214 -23.96 -21.10 -5.70
N SER A 215 -23.11 -20.57 -6.59
CA SER A 215 -22.61 -21.32 -7.74
C SER A 215 -21.92 -22.61 -7.28
N GLU A 216 -22.00 -23.66 -8.10
CA GLU A 216 -21.45 -24.98 -7.74
C GLU A 216 -19.94 -24.91 -7.44
N SER A 217 -19.21 -24.11 -8.23
CA SER A 217 -17.77 -23.93 -8.09
C SER A 217 -17.35 -23.27 -6.78
N ASP A 218 -18.26 -22.55 -6.11
CA ASP A 218 -17.94 -21.74 -4.93
C ASP A 218 -18.53 -22.28 -3.62
N LYS A 219 -19.35 -23.35 -3.65
CA LYS A 219 -19.99 -23.91 -2.45
C LYS A 219 -19.00 -24.21 -1.32
N THR A 220 -17.99 -25.03 -1.62
CA THR A 220 -16.96 -25.41 -0.64
C THR A 220 -16.16 -24.20 -0.16
N ARG A 221 -15.93 -23.21 -1.02
CA ARG A 221 -15.22 -21.99 -0.61
C ARG A 221 -16.06 -21.18 0.37
N VAL A 222 -17.36 -21.01 0.10
CA VAL A 222 -18.27 -20.29 1.00
C VAL A 222 -18.43 -21.00 2.34
N GLU A 223 -18.56 -22.33 2.35
CA GLU A 223 -18.64 -23.14 3.58
C GLU A 223 -17.41 -22.98 4.49
N ASN A 224 -16.25 -22.67 3.91
CA ASN A 224 -14.98 -22.52 4.62
C ASN A 224 -14.56 -21.06 4.88
N LEU A 225 -15.42 -20.07 4.61
CA LEU A 225 -15.08 -18.65 4.85
C LEU A 225 -14.80 -18.37 6.33
N ASP A 226 -15.73 -18.77 7.20
CA ASP A 226 -15.64 -18.59 8.65
C ASP A 226 -16.27 -19.80 9.38
N PRO A 227 -15.54 -20.93 9.45
CA PRO A 227 -16.07 -22.15 10.05
C PRO A 227 -16.23 -22.05 11.57
N LYS A 228 -15.49 -21.15 12.23
CA LYS A 228 -15.49 -21.02 13.70
C LYS A 228 -16.49 -19.98 14.19
N LYS A 229 -16.89 -19.02 13.35
CA LYS A 229 -17.87 -17.97 13.66
C LYS A 229 -17.46 -17.16 14.90
N THR A 230 -16.16 -16.88 15.04
CA THR A 230 -15.54 -16.26 16.21
C THR A 230 -16.07 -14.86 16.52
N ASP A 231 -16.51 -14.13 15.49
CA ASP A 231 -16.95 -12.72 15.59
C ASP A 231 -18.45 -12.53 15.35
N LEU A 232 -19.21 -13.60 15.15
CA LEU A 232 -20.60 -13.54 14.65
C LEU A 232 -21.50 -12.60 15.45
N GLU A 233 -21.43 -12.65 16.78
CA GLU A 233 -22.29 -11.81 17.63
C GLU A 233 -21.93 -10.32 17.54
N TYR A 234 -20.64 -10.01 17.39
CA TYR A 234 -20.21 -8.63 17.15
C TYR A 234 -20.61 -8.17 15.75
N ILE A 235 -20.45 -9.02 14.74
CA ILE A 235 -20.85 -8.71 13.36
C ILE A 235 -22.36 -8.48 13.27
N LYS A 236 -23.20 -9.32 13.87
CA LYS A 236 -24.66 -9.09 13.95
C LYS A 236 -25.00 -7.75 14.58
N LYS A 237 -24.29 -7.35 15.64
CA LYS A 237 -24.47 -6.04 16.28
C LYS A 237 -24.12 -4.89 15.33
N VAL A 238 -23.08 -5.02 14.52
CA VAL A 238 -22.60 -3.99 13.57
C VAL A 238 -23.51 -3.93 12.32
N TRP A 239 -23.90 -5.07 11.77
CA TRP A 239 -24.61 -5.18 10.49
C TRP A 239 -26.14 -5.19 10.64
N GLY A 240 -26.65 -5.54 11.82
CA GLY A 240 -28.08 -5.66 12.07
C GLY A 240 -28.72 -6.84 11.33
N GLU A 241 -30.05 -6.90 11.40
CA GLU A 241 -30.82 -8.02 10.86
C GLU A 241 -30.96 -7.98 9.33
N TYR A 242 -30.95 -9.16 8.72
CA TYR A 242 -31.18 -9.35 7.30
C TYR A 242 -32.66 -9.14 6.93
N LYS A 243 -32.88 -8.49 5.78
CA LYS A 243 -34.20 -8.34 5.14
C LYS A 243 -34.15 -8.90 3.73
N SER A 244 -35.02 -9.87 3.47
CA SER A 244 -35.15 -10.48 2.15
C SER A 244 -35.85 -9.55 1.18
N PHE A 245 -35.24 -9.34 0.02
CA PHE A 245 -35.84 -8.63 -1.11
C PHE A 245 -35.60 -9.42 -2.41
N PRO A 246 -36.55 -9.38 -3.38
CA PRO A 246 -36.36 -9.96 -4.71
C PRO A 246 -35.14 -9.41 -5.46
N SER A 247 -34.51 -10.25 -6.28
CA SER A 247 -33.30 -9.89 -7.02
C SER A 247 -33.53 -8.76 -8.04
N ASN A 248 -34.72 -8.69 -8.63
CA ASN A 248 -35.14 -7.61 -9.53
C ASN A 248 -35.40 -6.26 -8.79
N GLN A 249 -35.48 -6.28 -7.46
CA GLN A 249 -35.53 -5.09 -6.59
C GLN A 249 -34.18 -4.79 -5.95
N GLY A 250 -33.11 -5.47 -6.40
CA GLY A 250 -31.77 -5.32 -5.85
C GLY A 250 -31.56 -6.05 -4.52
N GLY A 251 -32.34 -7.10 -4.21
CA GLY A 251 -32.08 -7.99 -3.07
C GLY A 251 -31.39 -9.29 -3.44
N PHE A 252 -31.37 -10.26 -2.51
CA PHE A 252 -30.74 -11.57 -2.73
C PHE A 252 -31.71 -12.70 -3.13
N ASP A 253 -33.02 -12.53 -3.01
CA ASP A 253 -33.96 -13.61 -3.37
C ASP A 253 -34.01 -13.81 -4.90
N GLY A 254 -33.55 -14.97 -5.37
CA GLY A 254 -33.38 -15.27 -6.80
C GLY A 254 -32.02 -14.85 -7.36
N TYR A 255 -31.07 -14.47 -6.50
CA TYR A 255 -29.70 -14.17 -6.90
C TYR A 255 -28.78 -15.40 -6.77
N THR A 256 -27.86 -15.56 -7.73
CA THR A 256 -26.79 -16.57 -7.66
C THR A 256 -25.46 -15.90 -7.36
N PHE A 257 -24.89 -16.21 -6.20
CA PHE A 257 -23.57 -15.74 -5.78
C PHE A 257 -22.44 -16.57 -6.42
N SER A 258 -21.35 -15.90 -6.78
CA SER A 258 -20.07 -16.51 -7.18
C SER A 258 -18.93 -15.52 -6.90
N PHE A 259 -17.73 -16.03 -6.60
CA PHE A 259 -16.52 -15.21 -6.42
C PHE A 259 -16.04 -14.55 -7.72
N GLU A 260 -16.40 -15.09 -8.89
CA GLU A 260 -16.01 -14.48 -10.18
C GLU A 260 -16.59 -13.07 -10.36
N LYS A 261 -17.69 -12.76 -9.67
CA LYS A 261 -18.30 -11.42 -9.63
C LYS A 261 -17.38 -10.36 -9.03
N PHE A 262 -16.34 -10.75 -8.30
CA PHE A 262 -15.34 -9.82 -7.76
C PHE A 262 -14.22 -9.49 -8.76
N ASN A 263 -14.20 -10.13 -9.94
CA ASN A 263 -13.19 -9.86 -10.98
C ASN A 263 -13.46 -8.56 -11.76
N ASN A 264 -14.67 -7.98 -11.66
CA ASN A 264 -15.00 -6.72 -12.32
C ASN A 264 -15.84 -5.78 -11.43
N TYR A 265 -15.69 -4.47 -11.64
CA TYR A 265 -16.36 -3.46 -10.81
C TYR A 265 -17.88 -3.50 -10.91
N LYS A 266 -18.45 -3.74 -12.10
CA LYS A 266 -19.91 -3.76 -12.30
C LYS A 266 -20.58 -4.82 -11.42
N ASP A 267 -20.07 -6.04 -11.43
CA ASP A 267 -20.63 -7.14 -10.64
C ASP A 267 -20.34 -7.01 -9.14
N LEU A 268 -19.17 -6.47 -8.79
CA LEU A 268 -18.86 -6.11 -7.39
C LEU A 268 -19.85 -5.06 -6.86
N ILE A 269 -20.16 -4.04 -7.65
CA ILE A 269 -21.13 -2.98 -7.29
C ILE A 269 -22.55 -3.55 -7.17
N ASP A 270 -22.97 -4.43 -8.08
CA ASP A 270 -24.27 -5.11 -7.98
C ASP A 270 -24.36 -5.91 -6.67
N PHE A 271 -23.33 -6.71 -6.36
CA PHE A 271 -23.28 -7.45 -5.10
C PHE A 271 -23.36 -6.52 -3.88
N LEU A 272 -22.53 -5.48 -3.83
CA LEU A 272 -22.51 -4.53 -2.70
C LEU A 272 -23.83 -3.77 -2.56
N SER A 273 -24.49 -3.43 -3.68
CA SER A 273 -25.82 -2.79 -3.65
C SER A 273 -26.87 -3.71 -3.02
N ARG A 274 -26.81 -5.01 -3.32
CA ARG A 274 -27.68 -6.03 -2.69
C ARG A 274 -27.43 -6.18 -1.22
N VAL A 275 -26.17 -6.14 -0.80
CA VAL A 275 -25.80 -6.10 0.63
C VAL A 275 -26.40 -4.87 1.29
N ARG A 276 -26.17 -3.66 0.75
CA ARG A 276 -26.70 -2.42 1.32
C ARG A 276 -28.21 -2.46 1.47
N LYS A 277 -28.92 -2.98 0.46
CA LYS A 277 -30.38 -3.12 0.47
C LYS A 277 -30.87 -4.09 1.54
N SER A 278 -30.18 -5.21 1.70
CA SER A 278 -30.61 -6.31 2.57
C SER A 278 -30.22 -6.13 4.04
N PHE A 279 -29.29 -5.21 4.35
CA PHE A 279 -28.88 -4.84 5.71
C PHE A 279 -29.13 -3.35 5.99
N PRO A 280 -30.39 -2.88 5.99
CA PRO A 280 -30.71 -1.45 6.13
C PRO A 280 -30.42 -0.89 7.51
N ASP A 281 -30.24 -1.75 8.52
CA ASP A 281 -29.94 -1.35 9.89
C ASP A 281 -28.44 -1.17 10.14
N ALA A 282 -27.57 -1.58 9.21
CA ALA A 282 -26.12 -1.48 9.31
C ALA A 282 -25.60 -0.02 9.39
N GLU A 283 -26.37 0.96 8.89
CA GLU A 283 -26.00 2.38 9.01
C GLU A 283 -26.28 2.97 10.42
N LYS A 284 -26.93 2.21 11.29
CA LYS A 284 -27.28 2.65 12.66
C LYS A 284 -26.15 2.33 13.65
N GLY A 285 -26.21 2.94 14.83
CA GLY A 285 -25.27 2.67 15.92
C GLY A 285 -24.18 3.72 16.10
N SER A 286 -23.19 3.40 16.94
CA SER A 286 -22.06 4.28 17.25
C SER A 286 -21.08 4.39 16.09
N GLN A 287 -20.18 5.38 16.09
CA GLN A 287 -19.19 5.56 15.01
C GLN A 287 -18.32 4.31 14.75
N THR A 288 -18.05 3.52 15.79
CA THR A 288 -17.25 2.29 15.73
C THR A 288 -18.06 1.05 15.33
N GLU A 289 -19.38 1.17 15.26
CA GLU A 289 -20.30 0.05 15.02
C GLU A 289 -21.21 0.27 13.80
N LYS A 290 -21.18 1.47 13.20
CA LYS A 290 -21.96 1.76 12.00
C LYS A 290 -21.18 1.46 10.72
N VAL A 291 -21.86 0.89 9.75
CA VAL A 291 -21.38 0.54 8.40
C VAL A 291 -21.80 1.63 7.42
N ASN A 292 -21.04 2.72 7.34
CA ASN A 292 -21.34 3.81 6.40
C ASN A 292 -21.07 3.42 4.94
N PHE A 293 -20.13 2.49 4.72
CA PHE A 293 -19.62 2.06 3.42
C PHE A 293 -19.44 0.55 3.42
N LEU A 294 -19.32 -0.07 2.25
CA LEU A 294 -19.11 -1.51 2.11
C LEU A 294 -17.77 -1.87 1.45
N LEU A 295 -17.21 -0.92 0.70
CA LEU A 295 -15.91 -0.97 0.03
C LEU A 295 -15.04 0.21 0.50
N GLY A 296 -13.88 -0.09 1.07
CA GLY A 296 -12.89 0.92 1.46
C GLY A 296 -11.76 1.10 0.46
N LEU A 297 -11.35 2.35 0.23
CA LEU A 297 -10.17 2.68 -0.59
C LEU A 297 -9.31 3.69 0.17
N ASN A 298 -8.00 3.64 -0.03
CA ASN A 298 -7.12 4.71 0.48
C ASN A 298 -6.83 5.79 -0.58
N ASP A 299 -7.18 5.54 -1.84
CA ASP A 299 -6.80 6.39 -2.96
C ASP A 299 -7.83 6.32 -4.12
N THR A 300 -8.76 7.26 -4.13
CA THR A 300 -9.84 7.32 -5.12
C THR A 300 -9.37 7.84 -6.48
N ALA A 301 -8.31 8.65 -6.53
CA ALA A 301 -7.72 9.10 -7.80
C ALA A 301 -7.04 7.94 -8.55
N ALA A 302 -6.31 7.08 -7.84
CA ALA A 302 -5.72 5.90 -8.46
C ALA A 302 -6.80 4.93 -8.99
N LEU A 303 -7.92 4.76 -8.26
CA LEU A 303 -9.04 3.97 -8.78
C LEU A 303 -9.61 4.60 -10.04
N PHE A 304 -9.86 5.91 -10.03
CA PHE A 304 -10.42 6.62 -11.19
C PHE A 304 -9.58 6.41 -12.45
N PHE A 305 -8.26 6.62 -12.35
CA PHE A 305 -7.35 6.47 -13.48
C PHE A 305 -7.21 5.01 -13.94
N PHE A 306 -7.20 4.07 -13.00
CA PHE A 306 -7.22 2.64 -13.31
C PHE A 306 -8.47 2.26 -14.11
N VAL A 307 -9.65 2.68 -13.65
CA VAL A 307 -10.93 2.37 -14.31
C VAL A 307 -10.99 3.03 -15.69
N ALA A 308 -10.51 4.26 -15.84
CA ALA A 308 -10.44 4.91 -17.15
C ALA A 308 -9.51 4.18 -18.13
N PHE A 309 -8.36 3.68 -17.65
CA PHE A 309 -7.45 2.86 -18.45
C PHE A 309 -8.06 1.51 -18.82
N ALA A 310 -8.81 0.89 -17.91
CA ALA A 310 -9.55 -0.35 -18.16
C ALA A 310 -10.69 -0.15 -19.18
N GLN A 311 -11.40 0.99 -19.14
CA GLN A 311 -12.39 1.37 -20.17
C GLN A 311 -11.75 1.59 -21.53
N ALA A 312 -10.49 2.05 -21.55
CA ALA A 312 -9.69 2.25 -22.74
C ALA A 312 -9.02 0.96 -23.26
N ASP A 313 -9.42 -0.22 -22.78
CA ASP A 313 -8.80 -1.51 -23.11
C ASP A 313 -7.26 -1.51 -22.95
N GLY A 314 -6.77 -0.79 -21.95
CA GLY A 314 -5.35 -0.69 -21.65
C GLY A 314 -4.53 0.17 -22.62
N GLU A 315 -5.17 1.07 -23.36
CA GLU A 315 -4.53 2.05 -24.25
C GLU A 315 -4.43 3.41 -23.55
N TYR A 316 -3.20 3.93 -23.38
CA TYR A 316 -3.00 5.20 -22.69
C TYR A 316 -3.61 6.37 -23.46
N GLU A 317 -3.47 6.42 -24.79
CA GLU A 317 -3.99 7.51 -25.63
C GLU A 317 -5.52 7.70 -25.56
N ASN A 318 -6.23 6.69 -25.06
CA ASN A 318 -7.68 6.68 -24.90
C ASN A 318 -8.12 6.73 -23.43
N SER A 319 -7.20 6.87 -22.48
CA SER A 319 -7.44 7.03 -21.03
C SER A 319 -7.62 8.51 -20.64
N SER A 320 -7.79 8.81 -19.34
CA SER A 320 -8.05 10.17 -18.85
C SER A 320 -6.94 11.17 -19.10
N TYR A 321 -5.69 10.73 -19.06
CA TYR A 321 -4.54 11.55 -19.43
C TYR A 321 -3.40 10.63 -19.84
N PHE A 322 -2.51 11.13 -20.70
CA PHE A 322 -1.47 10.31 -21.35
C PHE A 322 -0.35 11.16 -21.92
N LYS A 323 0.76 10.54 -22.33
CA LYS A 323 1.87 11.24 -23.00
C LYS A 323 1.43 11.69 -24.40
N ASN A 324 1.58 12.98 -24.71
CA ASN A 324 1.29 13.52 -26.04
C ASN A 324 2.10 12.79 -27.14
N LEU A 325 1.58 12.78 -28.37
CA LEU A 325 2.24 12.17 -29.53
C LEU A 325 3.61 12.81 -29.84
N ASP A 326 3.79 14.09 -29.50
CA ASP A 326 5.07 14.80 -29.61
C ASP A 326 6.10 14.33 -28.56
N GLY A 327 5.65 13.54 -27.58
CA GLY A 327 6.44 13.00 -26.49
C GLY A 327 6.87 14.03 -25.44
N THR A 328 6.51 15.31 -25.54
CA THR A 328 7.11 16.39 -24.71
C THR A 328 6.38 16.64 -23.40
N SER A 329 5.09 16.34 -23.35
CA SER A 329 4.20 16.67 -22.24
C SER A 329 3.09 15.64 -22.04
N LEU A 330 2.37 15.73 -20.94
CA LEU A 330 1.12 14.99 -20.75
C LEU A 330 -0.06 15.76 -21.37
N ASN A 331 -0.99 15.04 -21.97
CA ASN A 331 -2.26 15.51 -22.47
C ASN A 331 -3.32 15.42 -21.36
N TYR A 332 -3.77 16.58 -20.90
CA TYR A 332 -4.91 16.69 -19.97
C TYR A 332 -6.15 17.28 -20.65
N THR A 333 -6.04 17.74 -21.89
CA THR A 333 -7.12 18.45 -22.59
C THR A 333 -8.13 17.50 -23.19
N SER A 334 -7.71 16.33 -23.66
CA SER A 334 -8.58 15.37 -24.34
C SER A 334 -9.77 14.95 -23.47
N LEU A 335 -9.59 14.82 -22.16
CA LEU A 335 -10.69 14.47 -21.24
C LEU A 335 -11.81 15.53 -21.19
N PHE A 336 -11.52 16.79 -21.56
CA PHE A 336 -12.50 17.89 -21.59
C PHE A 336 -13.17 18.06 -22.96
N ASP A 337 -12.70 17.36 -23.99
CA ASP A 337 -13.28 17.39 -25.33
C ASP A 337 -14.22 16.18 -25.52
N GLU A 338 -15.52 16.46 -25.56
CA GLU A 338 -16.59 15.47 -25.66
C GLU A 338 -16.49 14.56 -26.91
N THR A 339 -15.77 15.01 -27.95
CA THR A 339 -15.57 14.25 -29.19
C THR A 339 -14.52 13.15 -29.07
N THR A 340 -13.70 13.17 -28.02
CA THR A 340 -12.59 12.23 -27.87
C THR A 340 -13.00 10.94 -27.17
N LYS A 341 -12.31 9.84 -27.49
CA LYS A 341 -12.42 8.58 -26.73
C LYS A 341 -11.99 8.74 -25.27
N SER A 342 -11.00 9.60 -25.01
CA SER A 342 -10.52 9.94 -23.67
C SER A 342 -11.65 10.47 -22.78
N HIS A 343 -12.43 11.43 -23.27
CA HIS A 343 -13.61 11.94 -22.56
C HIS A 343 -14.64 10.82 -22.31
N GLN A 344 -14.98 10.04 -23.33
CA GLN A 344 -16.00 8.99 -23.22
C GLN A 344 -15.61 7.89 -22.22
N ASN A 345 -14.36 7.44 -22.23
CA ASN A 345 -13.86 6.43 -21.29
C ASN A 345 -13.75 6.98 -19.87
N THR A 346 -13.32 8.24 -19.74
CA THR A 346 -13.26 8.93 -18.44
C THR A 346 -14.67 9.14 -17.85
N LYS A 347 -15.65 9.47 -18.68
CA LYS A 347 -17.06 9.57 -18.27
C LYS A 347 -17.57 8.24 -17.71
N LYS A 348 -17.34 7.12 -18.41
CA LYS A 348 -17.72 5.79 -17.92
C LYS A 348 -17.03 5.43 -16.60
N ALA A 349 -15.75 5.79 -16.46
CA ALA A 349 -15.03 5.60 -15.20
C ALA A 349 -15.62 6.43 -14.05
N TYR A 350 -16.02 7.67 -14.35
CA TYR A 350 -16.69 8.55 -13.40
C TYR A 350 -18.07 8.02 -13.01
N GLU A 351 -18.86 7.50 -13.95
CA GLU A 351 -20.17 6.89 -13.68
C GLU A 351 -20.06 5.73 -12.69
N ILE A 352 -19.03 4.87 -12.81
CA ILE A 352 -18.74 3.80 -11.84
C ILE A 352 -18.48 4.38 -10.43
N LEU A 353 -17.69 5.46 -10.33
CA LEU A 353 -17.46 6.13 -9.05
C LEU A 353 -18.73 6.76 -8.47
N VAL A 354 -19.55 7.37 -9.33
CA VAL A 354 -20.82 7.98 -8.92
C VAL A 354 -21.79 6.92 -8.41
N ASP A 355 -21.87 5.75 -9.05
CA ASP A 355 -22.72 4.65 -8.59
C ASP A 355 -22.28 4.15 -7.21
N LEU A 356 -20.98 4.02 -7.00
CA LEU A 356 -20.40 3.70 -5.68
C LEU A 356 -20.76 4.74 -4.61
N VAL A 357 -20.74 6.02 -4.97
CA VAL A 357 -21.04 7.14 -4.05
C VAL A 357 -22.54 7.23 -3.75
N LYS A 358 -23.40 7.27 -4.77
CA LYS A 358 -24.85 7.43 -4.63
C LYS A 358 -25.47 6.33 -3.76
N ASN A 359 -24.95 5.11 -3.91
CA ASN A 359 -25.40 3.95 -3.16
C ASN A 359 -24.68 3.78 -1.81
N LYS A 360 -23.85 4.76 -1.40
CA LYS A 360 -23.02 4.72 -0.17
C LYS A 360 -22.25 3.41 -0.02
N LEU A 361 -21.68 2.92 -1.12
CA LEU A 361 -20.91 1.69 -1.16
C LEU A 361 -19.44 1.99 -0.90
N LEU A 362 -18.95 3.16 -1.31
CA LEU A 362 -17.54 3.52 -1.22
C LEU A 362 -17.24 4.50 -0.07
N GLY A 363 -16.23 4.16 0.73
CA GLY A 363 -15.57 5.05 1.67
C GLY A 363 -14.68 4.32 2.68
N PRO A 364 -13.79 5.02 3.40
CA PRO A 364 -13.48 6.44 3.28
C PRO A 364 -12.86 6.77 1.91
N THR A 365 -13.11 7.97 1.39
CA THR A 365 -12.65 8.41 0.05
C THR A 365 -11.42 9.32 0.12
N SER A 366 -11.18 9.94 1.28
CA SER A 366 -9.99 10.70 1.66
C SER A 366 -9.99 10.94 3.18
N GLY A 367 -8.82 11.11 3.81
CA GLY A 367 -8.72 11.48 5.23
C GLY A 367 -7.61 10.78 6.01
N ARG A 368 -7.52 11.06 7.33
CA ARG A 368 -6.55 10.44 8.25
C ARG A 368 -6.86 8.97 8.54
N THR A 369 -8.12 8.58 8.44
CA THR A 369 -8.57 7.21 8.74
C THR A 369 -8.51 6.36 7.48
N LYS A 370 -7.77 5.25 7.55
CA LYS A 370 -7.56 4.33 6.41
C LYS A 370 -8.70 3.32 6.28
N ALA A 371 -8.92 2.81 5.07
CA ALA A 371 -9.85 1.71 4.82
C ALA A 371 -9.56 0.47 5.70
N SER A 372 -8.27 0.20 5.96
CA SER A 372 -7.82 -0.87 6.85
C SER A 372 -8.36 -0.76 8.27
N GLU A 373 -8.59 0.45 8.80
CA GLU A 373 -9.15 0.63 10.14
C GLU A 373 -10.63 0.25 10.19
N PHE A 374 -11.41 0.58 9.16
CA PHE A 374 -12.82 0.18 9.06
C PHE A 374 -12.95 -1.32 8.81
N LEU A 375 -12.09 -1.89 7.95
CA LEU A 375 -12.05 -3.32 7.68
C LEU A 375 -11.74 -4.10 8.96
N LYS A 376 -10.73 -3.68 9.73
CA LYS A 376 -10.40 -4.28 11.04
C LYS A 376 -11.54 -4.22 12.04
N ASN A 377 -12.52 -3.33 11.88
CA ASN A 377 -13.66 -3.21 12.78
C ASN A 377 -14.89 -3.99 12.29
N HIS A 378 -14.76 -4.81 11.24
CA HIS A 378 -15.88 -5.45 10.53
C HIS A 378 -16.90 -4.45 9.96
N GLN A 379 -16.47 -3.21 9.67
CA GLN A 379 -17.33 -2.15 9.12
C GLN A 379 -17.31 -2.08 7.59
N LEU A 380 -16.62 -3.00 6.93
CA LEU A 380 -16.53 -3.12 5.47
C LEU A 380 -16.66 -4.60 5.09
N VAL A 381 -17.20 -4.88 3.90
CA VAL A 381 -17.04 -6.22 3.30
C VAL A 381 -15.67 -6.32 2.65
N PHE A 382 -15.29 -5.25 1.96
CA PHE A 382 -14.06 -5.20 1.18
C PHE A 382 -13.24 -3.95 1.42
N ALA A 383 -11.93 -4.05 1.19
CA ALA A 383 -11.08 -2.88 0.96
C ALA A 383 -10.15 -3.13 -0.23
N ILE A 384 -9.75 -2.11 -0.97
CA ILE A 384 -8.63 -2.22 -1.93
C ILE A 384 -7.45 -1.44 -1.37
N THR A 385 -6.34 -2.15 -1.15
CA THR A 385 -5.10 -1.57 -0.60
C THR A 385 -3.87 -2.06 -1.34
N SER A 386 -2.73 -1.38 -1.13
CA SER A 386 -1.44 -1.83 -1.66
C SER A 386 -1.03 -3.15 -1.02
N THR A 387 -0.44 -4.05 -1.80
CA THR A 387 0.07 -5.32 -1.28
C THR A 387 1.25 -5.17 -0.30
N SER A 388 1.91 -4.00 -0.28
CA SER A 388 2.95 -3.66 0.72
C SER A 388 2.40 -3.38 2.12
N ASP A 389 1.09 -3.16 2.27
CA ASP A 389 0.47 -2.80 3.55
C ASP A 389 -0.03 -4.01 4.35
N TYR A 390 0.42 -5.24 4.02
CA TYR A 390 -0.05 -6.52 4.59
C TYR A 390 -0.42 -6.45 6.08
N SER A 391 0.58 -6.15 6.93
CA SER A 391 0.43 -6.17 8.40
C SER A 391 -0.43 -5.04 8.98
N ARG A 392 -0.87 -4.07 8.17
CA ARG A 392 -1.75 -2.97 8.60
C ARG A 392 -3.24 -3.33 8.52
N ASN A 393 -3.56 -4.44 7.86
CA ASN A 393 -4.93 -4.77 7.48
C ASN A 393 -5.67 -5.69 8.46
N PHE A 394 -4.98 -6.18 9.49
CA PHE A 394 -5.53 -7.07 10.51
C PHE A 394 -4.91 -6.76 11.87
N GLU A 395 -5.56 -7.21 12.95
CA GLU A 395 -4.94 -7.29 14.26
C GLU A 395 -4.23 -8.63 14.41
N LYS A 396 -3.05 -8.63 15.01
CA LYS A 396 -2.34 -9.89 15.28
C LYS A 396 -3.11 -10.66 16.35
N GLN A 397 -3.50 -11.89 16.02
CA GLN A 397 -4.21 -12.78 16.92
C GLN A 397 -3.39 -12.97 18.22
N GLY A 398 -4.05 -12.90 19.37
CA GLY A 398 -3.42 -13.08 20.68
C GLY A 398 -2.59 -11.89 21.21
N GLN A 399 -2.56 -10.74 20.50
CA GLN A 399 -1.95 -9.52 21.03
C GLN A 399 -2.85 -8.93 22.12
N ASN A 400 -2.40 -9.04 23.37
CA ASN A 400 -3.00 -8.34 24.49
C ASN A 400 -2.53 -6.89 24.53
N PHE A 401 -3.43 -6.00 24.97
CA PHE A 401 -3.13 -4.59 25.16
C PHE A 401 -3.44 -4.18 26.59
N LEU A 402 -2.55 -3.38 27.16
CA LEU A 402 -2.80 -2.62 28.37
C LEU A 402 -3.30 -1.24 27.95
N ARG A 403 -4.55 -0.93 28.28
CA ARG A 403 -5.18 0.35 27.99
C ARG A 403 -5.11 1.26 29.19
N LEU A 404 -4.60 2.47 28.99
CA LEU A 404 -4.64 3.56 29.96
C LEU A 404 -5.62 4.64 29.49
N LYS A 405 -6.56 5.01 30.37
CA LYS A 405 -7.46 6.13 30.18
C LYS A 405 -6.99 7.33 30.99
N VAL A 406 -6.76 8.46 30.33
CA VAL A 406 -6.43 9.73 30.96
C VAL A 406 -7.44 10.75 30.47
N ASN A 407 -8.30 11.23 31.36
CA ASN A 407 -9.42 12.12 30.99
C ASN A 407 -10.29 11.47 29.87
N LYS A 408 -10.40 12.13 28.70
CA LYS A 408 -11.13 11.61 27.53
C LYS A 408 -10.24 10.86 26.52
N LYS A 409 -8.94 10.73 26.79
CA LYS A 409 -8.00 10.06 25.90
C LYS A 409 -7.78 8.61 26.34
N THR A 410 -7.49 7.77 25.34
CA THR A 410 -7.19 6.36 25.54
C THR A 410 -5.87 6.05 24.87
N PHE A 411 -4.99 5.36 25.58
CA PHE A 411 -3.67 4.95 25.12
C PHE A 411 -3.53 3.44 25.25
N ASP A 412 -3.12 2.77 24.17
CA ASP A 412 -2.97 1.31 24.13
C ASP A 412 -1.49 0.95 24.03
N TYR A 413 -1.01 0.15 24.99
CA TYR A 413 0.32 -0.45 24.96
C TYR A 413 0.22 -1.94 24.60
N PRO A 414 0.87 -2.41 23.52
CA PRO A 414 0.90 -3.83 23.21
C PRO A 414 1.76 -4.57 24.24
N VAL A 415 1.18 -5.57 24.90
CA VAL A 415 1.86 -6.37 25.92
C VAL A 415 2.31 -7.68 25.30
N GLY A 416 3.61 -7.98 25.37
CA GLY A 416 4.21 -9.20 24.80
C GLY A 416 4.71 -10.15 25.88
N SER A 417 5.04 -11.40 25.54
CA SER A 417 5.49 -12.42 26.50
C SER A 417 6.74 -12.04 27.31
N LYS A 418 7.50 -11.03 26.85
CA LYS A 418 8.66 -10.47 27.56
C LYS A 418 8.30 -9.31 28.50
N SER A 419 7.04 -8.88 28.51
CA SER A 419 6.62 -7.70 29.26
C SER A 419 6.71 -7.93 30.76
N LYS A 420 7.44 -7.04 31.42
CA LYS A 420 7.63 -7.02 32.88
C LYS A 420 6.59 -6.13 33.54
N ILE A 421 5.34 -6.58 33.46
CA ILE A 421 4.16 -5.90 34.00
C ILE A 421 3.34 -6.91 34.80
N TRP A 422 2.98 -6.55 36.02
CA TRP A 422 2.28 -7.45 36.94
C TRP A 422 1.08 -6.76 37.60
N LYS A 423 -0.07 -7.44 37.57
CA LYS A 423 -1.28 -7.05 38.30
C LYS A 423 -1.08 -7.31 39.80
N ILE A 424 -1.39 -6.33 40.62
CA ILE A 424 -1.42 -6.46 42.07
C ILE A 424 -2.75 -7.09 42.50
N VAL A 425 -2.69 -8.10 43.36
CA VAL A 425 -3.84 -8.86 43.85
C VAL A 425 -3.89 -8.81 45.38
N SER A 426 -5.07 -8.57 45.95
CA SER A 426 -5.32 -8.67 47.38
C SER A 426 -5.61 -10.14 47.75
N GLU A 427 -4.75 -10.80 48.52
CA GLU A 427 -4.97 -12.16 49.04
C GLU A 427 -4.52 -12.30 50.50
N GLU A 428 -5.18 -13.22 51.23
CA GLU A 428 -4.98 -13.43 52.68
C GLU A 428 -3.85 -14.42 53.02
N ASN A 429 -3.27 -15.13 52.05
CA ASN A 429 -2.25 -16.17 52.26
C ASN A 429 -0.91 -15.83 51.56
N MET A 430 -0.22 -14.79 52.03
CA MET A 430 1.09 -14.38 51.49
C MET A 430 2.26 -15.05 52.24
N PRO A 431 3.38 -15.37 51.57
CA PRO A 431 4.63 -15.79 52.24
C PRO A 431 5.11 -14.78 53.28
N SER A 432 5.86 -15.24 54.28
CA SER A 432 6.47 -14.36 55.28
C SER A 432 7.35 -13.30 54.61
N ASN A 433 7.14 -12.03 54.96
CA ASN A 433 7.82 -10.83 54.43
C ASN A 433 7.40 -10.38 53.01
N ALA A 434 6.42 -11.04 52.38
CA ALA A 434 5.78 -10.49 51.19
C ALA A 434 4.82 -9.34 51.58
N ILE A 435 4.82 -8.28 50.78
CA ILE A 435 3.96 -7.10 50.96
C ILE A 435 2.79 -7.05 49.97
N ALA A 436 2.86 -7.80 48.87
CA ALA A 436 1.77 -7.96 47.91
C ALA A 436 1.94 -9.25 47.10
N LYS A 437 0.81 -9.85 46.68
CA LYS A 437 0.79 -10.87 45.63
C LYS A 437 0.65 -10.19 44.27
N VAL A 438 1.36 -10.70 43.27
CA VAL A 438 1.28 -10.20 41.90
C VAL A 438 1.08 -11.32 40.90
N HIS A 439 0.32 -11.05 39.84
CA HIS A 439 0.18 -11.95 38.69
C HIS A 439 0.77 -11.29 37.46
N GLN A 440 1.59 -12.02 36.71
CA GLN A 440 2.06 -11.56 35.42
C GLN A 440 0.85 -11.36 34.48
N ILE A 441 0.85 -10.25 33.74
CA ILE A 441 -0.35 -9.72 33.07
C ILE A 441 -0.88 -10.56 31.89
N LEU A 442 -0.07 -11.47 31.33
CA LEU A 442 -0.39 -12.29 30.15
C LEU A 442 -0.66 -13.75 30.48
N ASP A 443 0.23 -14.39 31.25
CA ASP A 443 0.15 -15.81 31.55
C ASP A 443 -0.44 -16.10 32.94
N ASN A 444 -0.74 -15.03 33.70
CA ASN A 444 -1.28 -15.10 35.05
C ASN A 444 -0.40 -15.90 36.03
N SER A 445 0.88 -16.09 35.70
CA SER A 445 1.86 -16.71 36.60
C SER A 445 2.01 -15.85 37.86
N THR A 446 2.06 -16.53 39.00
CA THR A 446 2.09 -15.87 40.31
C THR A 446 3.52 -15.49 40.68
N GLY A 447 3.65 -14.37 41.38
CA GLY A 447 4.84 -13.99 42.15
C GLY A 447 4.45 -13.08 43.31
N TYR A 448 5.44 -12.57 44.01
CA TYR A 448 5.25 -11.71 45.18
C TYR A 448 6.18 -10.51 45.14
N VAL A 449 5.76 -9.47 45.83
CA VAL A 449 6.59 -8.30 46.12
C VAL A 449 7.09 -8.45 47.55
N TYR A 450 8.40 -8.36 47.76
CA TYR A 450 9.05 -8.42 49.06
C TYR A 450 9.68 -7.09 49.41
N GLU A 451 9.77 -6.85 50.72
CA GLU A 451 10.59 -5.80 51.30
C GLU A 451 11.98 -6.37 51.63
N SER A 452 13.04 -5.83 51.01
CA SER A 452 14.41 -6.33 51.07
C SER A 452 15.43 -5.21 51.31
N ASP A 453 16.70 -5.56 51.51
CA ASP A 453 17.76 -4.54 51.71
C ASP A 453 18.28 -3.97 50.37
N ALA A 454 18.06 -4.67 49.26
CA ALA A 454 18.45 -4.24 47.92
C ALA A 454 17.41 -4.65 46.86
N PHE A 455 17.30 -3.84 45.81
CA PHE A 455 16.39 -4.08 44.70
C PHE A 455 16.86 -5.26 43.83
N SER A 456 15.94 -6.17 43.51
CA SER A 456 16.18 -7.20 42.49
C SER A 456 14.87 -7.74 41.95
N VAL A 457 14.91 -8.30 40.74
CA VAL A 457 13.77 -9.00 40.13
C VAL A 457 14.26 -10.37 39.67
N LYS A 458 13.60 -11.43 40.16
CA LYS A 458 13.87 -12.82 39.77
C LYS A 458 12.56 -13.44 39.30
N GLU A 459 12.45 -13.68 38.00
CA GLU A 459 11.19 -14.11 37.38
C GLU A 459 10.04 -13.16 37.75
N ASN A 460 9.05 -13.62 38.52
CA ASN A 460 7.92 -12.83 39.00
C ASN A 460 8.09 -12.31 40.43
N GLU A 461 9.22 -12.59 41.09
CA GLU A 461 9.53 -12.12 42.43
C GLU A 461 10.22 -10.76 42.37
N ILE A 462 9.62 -9.76 43.03
CA ILE A 462 10.08 -8.37 43.02
C ILE A 462 10.54 -8.01 44.43
N PHE A 463 11.83 -7.74 44.59
CA PHE A 463 12.43 -7.34 45.86
C PHE A 463 12.64 -5.83 45.83
N LEU A 464 11.96 -5.09 46.70
CA LEU A 464 12.06 -3.63 46.81
C LEU A 464 12.94 -3.24 47.99
N SER A 465 13.85 -2.30 47.78
CA SER A 465 14.75 -1.78 48.80
C SER A 465 13.98 -0.99 49.86
N LYS A 466 14.12 -1.38 51.13
CA LYS A 466 13.56 -0.65 52.30
C LYS A 466 13.94 0.81 52.35
N THR A 467 15.12 1.16 51.82
CA THR A 467 15.67 2.51 51.86
C THR A 467 15.31 3.29 50.60
N ASP A 468 15.57 2.72 49.42
CA ASP A 468 15.40 3.42 48.15
C ASP A 468 13.94 3.41 47.63
N ASP A 469 13.12 2.44 48.05
CA ASP A 469 11.75 2.23 47.55
C ASP A 469 10.67 2.46 48.63
N LYS A 470 11.02 3.10 49.76
CA LYS A 470 10.14 3.27 50.92
C LYS A 470 8.75 3.80 50.58
N ASP A 471 8.68 4.88 49.79
CA ASP A 471 7.41 5.51 49.39
C ASP A 471 6.57 4.61 48.47
N LEU A 472 7.23 3.85 47.60
CA LEU A 472 6.57 2.90 46.69
C LEU A 472 5.99 1.72 47.49
N ILE A 473 6.76 1.17 48.44
CA ILE A 473 6.34 0.09 49.34
C ILE A 473 5.06 0.50 50.09
N GLU A 474 5.00 1.70 50.64
CA GLU A 474 3.81 2.19 51.35
C GLU A 474 2.59 2.30 50.43
N LYS A 475 2.78 2.80 49.20
CA LYS A 475 1.69 2.91 48.23
C LYS A 475 1.20 1.55 47.73
N ILE A 476 2.07 0.56 47.58
CA ILE A 476 1.67 -0.82 47.28
C ILE A 476 0.81 -1.39 48.42
N LYS A 477 1.25 -1.23 49.68
CA LYS A 477 0.50 -1.65 50.88
C LYS A 477 -0.88 -0.98 50.97
N ASN A 478 -1.04 0.22 50.43
CA ASN A 478 -2.34 0.90 50.35
C ASN A 478 -3.17 0.43 49.14
N ALA A 479 -2.55 0.20 47.98
CA ALA A 479 -3.21 -0.26 46.77
C ALA A 479 -3.84 -1.66 46.89
N ILE A 480 -3.31 -2.53 47.76
CA ILE A 480 -3.91 -3.84 48.04
C ILE A 480 -5.16 -3.77 48.95
N LYS A 481 -5.39 -2.66 49.65
CA LYS A 481 -6.57 -2.48 50.51
C LYS A 481 -7.83 -2.12 49.70
N SER A 482 -7.67 -1.57 48.49
CA SER A 482 -8.78 -1.32 47.58
C SER A 482 -9.16 -2.60 46.84
N LYS A 483 -10.40 -3.08 47.01
CA LYS A 483 -10.95 -4.22 46.25
C LYS A 483 -11.25 -3.78 44.81
N PRO A 484 -10.45 -4.19 43.81
CA PRO A 484 -10.70 -3.77 42.43
C PRO A 484 -11.86 -4.58 41.82
N ASN A 485 -12.62 -3.98 40.89
CA ASN A 485 -13.59 -4.70 40.04
C ASN A 485 -12.84 -5.58 39.01
N LEU A 486 -13.51 -6.58 38.41
CA LEU A 486 -12.94 -7.59 37.49
C LEU A 486 -12.07 -7.01 36.36
N ASN A 487 -12.40 -5.82 35.87
CA ASN A 487 -11.74 -5.18 34.72
C ASN A 487 -10.87 -3.97 35.08
N SER A 488 -10.61 -3.75 36.37
CA SER A 488 -9.95 -2.55 36.88
C SER A 488 -8.88 -2.99 37.87
N PHE A 489 -7.60 -2.67 37.70
CA PHE A 489 -6.56 -3.17 38.62
C PHE A 489 -5.36 -2.25 38.76
N ASN A 490 -4.69 -2.36 39.91
CA ASN A 490 -3.39 -1.74 40.16
C ASN A 490 -2.29 -2.64 39.60
N PHE A 491 -1.23 -2.06 39.03
CA PHE A 491 -0.14 -2.87 38.48
C PHE A 491 1.23 -2.24 38.68
N LEU A 492 2.25 -3.10 38.70
CA LEU A 492 3.67 -2.74 38.68
C LEU A 492 4.24 -2.92 37.28
N ALA A 493 5.12 -2.02 36.87
CA ALA A 493 5.87 -2.14 35.62
C ALA A 493 7.35 -1.84 35.82
N ILE A 494 8.21 -2.69 35.23
CA ILE A 494 9.67 -2.60 35.22
C ILE A 494 10.16 -2.98 33.82
N ASP A 495 9.54 -2.37 32.81
CA ASP A 495 9.72 -2.70 31.40
C ASP A 495 10.21 -1.46 30.65
N SER A 496 11.38 -1.54 30.02
CA SER A 496 12.03 -0.40 29.39
C SER A 496 11.27 0.13 28.18
N ASP A 497 10.60 -0.76 27.43
CA ASP A 497 9.81 -0.37 26.26
C ASP A 497 8.52 0.32 26.72
N PHE A 498 7.90 -0.20 27.79
CA PHE A 498 6.77 0.44 28.44
C PHE A 498 7.15 1.81 29.01
N ASP A 499 8.29 1.92 29.68
CA ASP A 499 8.77 3.18 30.25
C ASP A 499 8.97 4.26 29.18
N LYS A 500 9.61 3.88 28.07
CA LYS A 500 9.78 4.78 26.92
C LYS A 500 8.42 5.19 26.35
N TRP A 501 7.51 4.24 26.21
CA TRP A 501 6.16 4.51 25.74
C TRP A 501 5.40 5.48 26.66
N VAL A 502 5.44 5.28 27.99
CA VAL A 502 4.82 6.17 28.98
C VAL A 502 5.44 7.57 28.91
N ALA A 503 6.77 7.66 28.81
CA ALA A 503 7.45 8.95 28.69
C ALA A 503 7.02 9.73 27.44
N ASP A 504 6.79 9.04 26.32
CA ASP A 504 6.25 9.67 25.12
C ASP A 504 4.79 10.10 25.30
N ARG A 505 3.96 9.32 26.01
CA ARG A 505 2.59 9.73 26.35
C ARG A 505 2.53 10.92 27.31
N VAL A 506 3.48 11.06 28.24
CA VAL A 506 3.59 12.23 29.12
C VAL A 506 3.88 13.50 28.31
N LYS A 507 4.66 13.41 27.22
CA LYS A 507 4.88 14.54 26.30
C LYS A 507 3.60 14.89 25.53
N GLU A 508 2.76 13.91 25.21
CA GLU A 508 1.47 14.11 24.53
C GLU A 508 0.36 14.62 25.47
N ASP A 509 0.38 14.22 26.74
CA ASP A 509 -0.54 14.63 27.78
C ASP A 509 0.14 14.56 29.16
N SER A 510 0.45 15.73 29.72
CA SER A 510 1.15 15.85 31.00
C SER A 510 0.39 15.20 32.16
N ASN A 511 -0.93 15.02 32.06
CA ASN A 511 -1.70 14.35 33.11
C ASN A 511 -1.37 12.85 33.21
N THR A 512 -0.72 12.26 32.20
CA THR A 512 -0.30 10.86 32.23
C THR A 512 0.66 10.58 33.39
N SER A 513 1.48 11.55 33.81
CA SER A 513 2.41 11.38 34.94
C SER A 513 1.69 11.24 36.28
N SER A 514 0.42 11.66 36.37
CA SER A 514 -0.39 11.48 37.59
C SER A 514 -0.89 10.05 37.79
N LEU A 515 -0.81 9.19 36.75
CA LEU A 515 -1.31 7.82 36.81
C LEU A 515 -0.41 6.89 37.64
N TYR A 516 0.86 7.25 37.81
CA TYR A 516 1.84 6.36 38.43
C TYR A 516 2.69 7.05 39.49
N VAL A 517 3.27 6.21 40.34
CA VAL A 517 4.34 6.58 41.26
C VAL A 517 5.55 5.75 40.91
N GLU A 518 6.69 6.41 40.82
CA GLU A 518 7.95 5.78 40.42
C GLU A 518 8.92 5.75 41.60
N SER A 519 9.62 4.62 41.75
CA SER A 519 10.81 4.55 42.60
C SER A 519 11.88 5.51 42.08
N ALA A 520 12.44 6.33 42.98
CA ALA A 520 13.43 7.34 42.64
C ALA A 520 14.70 6.76 41.98
N LYS A 521 15.06 5.51 42.28
CA LYS A 521 16.32 4.90 41.85
C LYS A 521 16.14 3.71 40.91
N ASN A 522 15.16 2.85 41.22
CA ASN A 522 14.99 1.57 40.53
C ASN A 522 13.96 1.64 39.39
N LYS A 523 13.32 2.81 39.19
CA LYS A 523 12.35 3.09 38.12
C LYS A 523 11.14 2.15 38.06
N VAL A 524 10.87 1.43 39.16
CA VAL A 524 9.65 0.64 39.31
C VAL A 524 8.47 1.60 39.37
N LYS A 525 7.49 1.42 38.48
CA LYS A 525 6.27 2.24 38.44
C LYS A 525 5.07 1.47 38.99
N LEU A 526 4.40 2.02 39.98
CA LEU A 526 3.07 1.60 40.43
C LEU A 526 2.01 2.48 39.78
N PHE A 527 1.11 1.87 39.03
CA PHE A 527 -0.09 2.53 38.52
C PHE A 527 -1.25 2.22 39.46
N ASN A 528 -1.75 3.24 40.17
CA ASN A 528 -2.74 3.12 41.23
C ASN A 528 -4.08 3.74 40.82
N GLN A 529 -4.72 3.17 39.80
CA GLN A 529 -5.90 3.74 39.15
C GLN A 529 -6.77 2.61 38.57
N PRO A 530 -7.55 1.90 39.41
CA PRO A 530 -8.29 0.73 38.96
C PRO A 530 -9.22 1.08 37.78
N GLU A 531 -9.96 2.18 37.83
CA GLU A 531 -10.96 2.52 36.80
C GLU A 531 -10.38 2.91 35.43
N ASN A 532 -9.08 3.22 35.37
CA ASN A 532 -8.42 3.79 34.19
C ASN A 532 -7.44 2.83 33.51
N ALA A 533 -7.24 1.62 34.04
CA ALA A 533 -6.33 0.62 33.48
C ALA A 533 -7.02 -0.73 33.30
N PHE A 534 -7.01 -1.27 32.06
CA PHE A 534 -7.54 -2.60 31.80
C PHE A 534 -6.80 -3.34 30.68
N ILE A 535 -6.84 -4.68 30.76
CA ILE A 535 -6.30 -5.56 29.73
C ILE A 535 -7.45 -5.93 28.81
N PHE A 536 -7.19 -5.93 27.51
CA PHE A 536 -8.10 -6.52 26.55
C PHE A 536 -7.32 -7.27 25.48
N SER A 537 -7.86 -8.41 25.07
CA SER A 537 -7.50 -9.04 23.80
C SER A 537 -8.38 -8.45 22.72
N LYS A 538 -7.82 -8.12 21.56
CA LYS A 538 -8.61 -7.61 20.43
C LYS A 538 -9.34 -8.68 19.63
N SER A 539 -9.26 -9.96 19.98
CA SER A 539 -9.51 -11.05 19.03
C SER A 539 -10.97 -11.37 18.65
N HIS A 540 -12.00 -10.79 19.28
CA HIS A 540 -13.42 -11.13 18.98
C HIS A 540 -14.27 -9.95 18.46
N GLN A 541 -13.65 -8.80 18.25
CA GLN A 541 -14.30 -7.58 17.77
C GLN A 541 -13.49 -6.93 16.64
N LYS A 542 -12.39 -7.57 16.24
CA LYS A 542 -11.47 -7.09 15.25
C LYS A 542 -11.05 -8.23 14.34
N LEU A 543 -10.92 -7.90 13.06
CA LEU A 543 -10.45 -8.82 12.04
C LEU A 543 -9.01 -9.27 12.34
N ASN A 544 -8.83 -10.57 12.50
CA ASN A 544 -7.55 -11.23 12.69
C ASN A 544 -6.91 -11.63 11.34
N GLU A 545 -5.63 -11.99 11.36
CA GLU A 545 -4.87 -12.37 10.17
C GLU A 545 -5.48 -13.56 9.41
N ASP A 546 -5.95 -14.59 10.14
CA ASP A 546 -6.54 -15.80 9.57
C ASP A 546 -7.98 -15.61 9.06
N GLU A 547 -8.61 -14.51 9.41
CA GLU A 547 -9.95 -14.11 8.97
C GLU A 547 -9.93 -13.23 7.71
N LEU A 548 -8.78 -12.65 7.38
CA LEU A 548 -8.59 -11.80 6.22
C LEU A 548 -8.17 -12.62 4.99
N GLU A 549 -8.86 -12.43 3.87
CA GLU A 549 -8.46 -13.00 2.57
C GLU A 549 -7.99 -11.92 1.61
N PHE A 550 -6.95 -12.23 0.82
CA PHE A 550 -6.41 -11.36 -0.21
C PHE A 550 -6.76 -11.92 -1.58
N LEU A 551 -7.58 -11.17 -2.33
CA LEU A 551 -7.97 -11.47 -3.69
C LEU A 551 -7.27 -10.50 -4.65
N ASN A 552 -7.27 -10.85 -5.95
CA ASN A 552 -6.96 -9.88 -6.99
C ASN A 552 -7.93 -8.71 -6.89
N GLU A 553 -7.43 -7.48 -7.06
CA GLU A 553 -8.34 -6.35 -7.30
C GLU A 553 -9.17 -6.61 -8.58
N PRO A 554 -10.39 -6.05 -8.69
CA PRO A 554 -11.15 -6.15 -9.93
C PRO A 554 -10.30 -5.65 -11.11
N SER A 555 -9.96 -6.57 -12.01
CA SER A 555 -9.05 -6.33 -13.13
C SER A 555 -9.76 -5.69 -14.33
N LYS A 556 -11.09 -5.65 -14.29
CA LYS A 556 -11.95 -5.11 -15.35
C LYS A 556 -13.02 -4.19 -14.79
N THR A 557 -13.59 -3.35 -15.65
CA THR A 557 -14.78 -2.57 -15.28
C THR A 557 -16.06 -3.40 -15.43
N GLN A 558 -16.09 -4.25 -16.46
CA GLN A 558 -17.14 -5.20 -16.79
C GLN A 558 -16.53 -6.40 -17.51
N GLU A 559 -17.21 -7.54 -17.49
CA GLU A 559 -16.72 -8.79 -18.07
C GLU A 559 -16.27 -8.66 -19.54
N SER A 560 -16.98 -7.84 -20.32
CA SER A 560 -16.73 -7.61 -21.75
C SER A 560 -15.47 -6.79 -22.07
N ASN A 561 -14.80 -6.18 -21.08
CA ASN A 561 -13.51 -5.53 -21.33
C ASN A 561 -12.49 -6.56 -21.83
N LYS A 562 -11.69 -6.17 -22.82
CA LYS A 562 -10.79 -7.10 -23.53
C LYS A 562 -9.68 -7.64 -22.64
N PHE A 563 -9.08 -6.77 -21.83
CA PHE A 563 -7.91 -7.11 -21.02
C PHE A 563 -8.21 -7.08 -19.53
N ASN A 564 -7.47 -7.91 -18.79
CA ASN A 564 -7.32 -7.80 -17.36
C ASN A 564 -6.21 -6.78 -17.07
N ILE A 565 -6.54 -5.73 -16.33
CA ILE A 565 -5.57 -4.72 -15.93
C ILE A 565 -4.88 -5.15 -14.64
N VAL A 566 -3.56 -4.99 -14.60
CA VAL A 566 -2.69 -5.22 -13.43
C VAL A 566 -2.11 -3.88 -13.01
N THR A 567 -2.42 -3.42 -11.80
CA THR A 567 -1.78 -2.21 -11.27
C THR A 567 -0.32 -2.49 -10.95
N SER A 568 0.58 -1.64 -11.45
CA SER A 568 1.96 -1.56 -11.00
C SER A 568 2.19 -0.19 -10.38
N GLN A 569 2.52 -0.18 -9.09
CA GLN A 569 2.77 1.04 -8.32
C GLN A 569 3.99 0.83 -7.41
N GLY A 570 4.48 1.90 -6.80
CA GLY A 570 5.66 1.86 -5.93
C GLY A 570 6.85 2.64 -6.51
N PRO A 571 7.80 3.03 -5.64
CA PRO A 571 8.90 3.87 -6.06
C PRO A 571 9.89 3.11 -6.96
N SER A 572 10.56 3.88 -7.79
CA SER A 572 11.65 3.43 -8.66
C SER A 572 12.97 4.01 -8.14
N LEU A 573 14.08 3.36 -8.47
CA LEU A 573 15.42 3.89 -8.24
C LEU A 573 15.71 4.95 -9.30
N ILE A 574 15.91 6.19 -8.88
CA ILE A 574 16.15 7.33 -9.75
C ILE A 574 17.54 7.89 -9.45
N GLY A 575 18.36 8.07 -10.48
CA GLY A 575 19.69 8.66 -10.38
C GLY A 575 19.68 10.14 -10.76
N PHE A 576 20.49 10.92 -10.06
CA PHE A 576 20.72 12.34 -10.34
C PHE A 576 22.06 12.49 -11.05
N TYR A 577 22.11 13.37 -12.02
CA TYR A 577 23.40 13.84 -12.52
C TYR A 577 24.02 14.73 -11.43
N ASN A 578 25.25 14.41 -11.02
CA ASN A 578 26.02 15.15 -10.04
C ASN A 578 27.25 15.80 -10.67
N ASN A 579 28.31 15.02 -10.83
CA ASN A 579 29.56 15.36 -11.53
C ASN A 579 30.15 14.06 -12.11
N GLU A 580 31.15 14.16 -13.00
CA GLU A 580 31.67 12.98 -13.72
C GLU A 580 32.12 11.84 -12.79
N VAL A 581 32.86 12.17 -11.72
CA VAL A 581 33.42 11.19 -10.77
C VAL A 581 32.32 10.47 -9.99
N GLU A 582 31.38 11.22 -9.43
CA GLU A 582 30.27 10.64 -8.67
C GLU A 582 29.27 9.89 -9.55
N ASN A 583 29.05 10.35 -10.79
CA ASN A 583 28.17 9.67 -11.73
C ASN A 583 28.73 8.29 -12.12
N GLU A 584 30.03 8.22 -12.43
CA GLU A 584 30.70 6.94 -12.72
C GLU A 584 30.56 5.98 -11.53
N ALA A 585 30.85 6.46 -10.32
CA ALA A 585 30.73 5.66 -9.11
C ALA A 585 29.30 5.22 -8.82
N THR A 586 28.32 6.08 -9.07
CA THR A 586 26.90 5.80 -8.91
C THR A 586 26.46 4.69 -9.88
N LEU A 587 26.85 4.76 -11.15
CA LEU A 587 26.50 3.74 -12.14
C LEU A 587 27.17 2.39 -11.82
N ASN A 588 28.43 2.39 -11.36
CA ASN A 588 29.11 1.18 -10.88
C ASN A 588 28.40 0.56 -9.67
N PHE A 589 27.97 1.39 -8.71
CA PHE A 589 27.16 0.95 -7.57
C PHE A 589 25.84 0.33 -8.03
N ILE A 590 25.10 0.97 -8.95
CA ILE A 590 23.84 0.44 -9.48
C ILE A 590 24.06 -0.91 -10.17
N LYS A 591 25.10 -1.03 -10.99
CA LYS A 591 25.46 -2.29 -11.65
C LYS A 591 25.65 -3.41 -10.64
N TRP A 592 26.46 -3.17 -9.60
CA TRP A 592 26.66 -4.11 -8.51
C TRP A 592 25.33 -4.44 -7.80
N PHE A 593 24.55 -3.41 -7.46
CA PHE A 593 23.30 -3.49 -6.73
C PHE A 593 22.25 -4.39 -7.39
N ILE A 594 22.23 -4.45 -8.73
CA ILE A 594 21.25 -5.24 -9.50
C ILE A 594 21.77 -6.58 -10.04
N SER A 595 23.07 -6.89 -9.89
CA SER A 595 23.67 -8.05 -10.56
C SER A 595 24.49 -8.97 -9.67
N GLU A 596 25.16 -8.46 -8.64
CA GLU A 596 26.00 -9.29 -7.76
C GLU A 596 25.11 -9.99 -6.74
N LYS A 597 25.21 -11.33 -6.64
CA LYS A 597 24.51 -12.09 -5.60
C LYS A 597 25.37 -12.14 -4.34
N ILE A 598 24.79 -11.72 -3.22
CA ILE A 598 25.46 -11.58 -1.93
C ILE A 598 24.61 -12.25 -0.86
N GLU A 599 25.28 -12.78 0.16
CA GLU A 599 24.62 -13.29 1.34
C GLU A 599 24.15 -12.16 2.28
N PHE A 600 22.87 -12.15 2.59
CA PHE A 600 22.23 -11.28 3.58
C PHE A 600 21.57 -12.11 4.69
N ASP A 601 21.40 -11.49 5.86
CA ASP A 601 20.55 -12.01 6.93
C ASP A 601 19.09 -11.66 6.65
N GLY A 602 18.31 -12.65 6.24
CA GLY A 602 16.89 -12.54 6.03
C GLY A 602 16.07 -12.64 7.33
N PRO A 603 14.72 -12.61 7.22
CA PRO A 603 13.84 -12.78 8.37
C PRO A 603 14.17 -14.06 9.16
N ASN A 604 14.15 -13.98 10.49
CA ASN A 604 14.50 -15.07 11.41
C ASN A 604 15.96 -15.58 11.26
N ASN A 605 16.90 -14.69 10.91
CA ASN A 605 18.33 -14.99 10.75
C ASN A 605 18.62 -16.08 9.70
N LYS A 606 17.73 -16.26 8.73
CA LYS A 606 17.98 -17.16 7.60
C LYS A 606 18.87 -16.48 6.58
N LYS A 607 20.00 -17.08 6.25
CA LYS A 607 20.87 -16.60 5.18
C LYS A 607 20.16 -16.69 3.83
N MET A 608 20.25 -15.62 3.04
CA MET A 608 19.71 -15.56 1.69
C MET A 608 20.75 -15.02 0.72
N VAL A 609 20.94 -15.71 -0.41
CA VAL A 609 21.87 -15.32 -1.47
C VAL A 609 21.06 -14.70 -2.61
N VAL A 610 21.03 -13.37 -2.65
CA VAL A 610 20.22 -12.57 -3.60
C VAL A 610 20.99 -11.33 -4.03
N THR A 611 20.51 -10.61 -5.05
CA THR A 611 21.07 -9.28 -5.33
C THR A 611 20.69 -8.28 -4.23
N PRO A 612 21.50 -7.24 -3.98
CA PRO A 612 21.12 -6.14 -3.09
C PRO A 612 19.75 -5.53 -3.41
N SER A 613 19.43 -5.35 -4.70
CA SER A 613 18.13 -4.83 -5.14
C SER A 613 16.96 -5.75 -4.78
N ASP A 614 17.15 -7.05 -4.88
CA ASP A 614 16.15 -8.05 -4.48
C ASP A 614 15.98 -8.09 -2.96
N PHE A 615 17.09 -8.06 -2.22
CA PHE A 615 17.05 -8.01 -0.75
C PHE A 615 16.26 -6.80 -0.25
N LEU A 616 16.52 -5.63 -0.85
CA LEU A 616 15.78 -4.42 -0.54
C LEU A 616 14.27 -4.59 -0.83
N ALA A 617 13.89 -5.07 -2.00
CA ALA A 617 12.49 -5.24 -2.38
C ALA A 617 11.76 -6.20 -1.44
N PHE A 618 12.33 -7.39 -1.20
CA PHE A 618 11.67 -8.41 -0.40
C PHE A 618 11.58 -8.05 1.09
N SER A 619 12.51 -7.22 1.60
CA SER A 619 12.47 -6.75 2.99
C SER A 619 11.17 -6.04 3.37
N ALA A 620 10.51 -5.39 2.41
CA ALA A 620 9.22 -4.70 2.59
C ALA A 620 8.05 -5.35 1.84
N SER A 621 8.17 -6.62 1.46
CA SER A 621 7.15 -7.31 0.66
C SER A 621 6.84 -6.58 -0.67
N ASN A 622 7.85 -5.94 -1.26
CA ASN A 622 7.80 -5.40 -2.61
C ASN A 622 8.40 -6.42 -3.60
N ILE A 623 8.03 -6.29 -4.87
CA ILE A 623 8.57 -7.06 -5.99
C ILE A 623 9.59 -6.20 -6.72
N ASN A 624 10.80 -6.74 -6.88
CA ASN A 624 11.71 -6.31 -7.92
C ASN A 624 11.40 -7.14 -9.19
N PRO A 625 10.82 -6.56 -10.26
CA PRO A 625 10.28 -7.27 -11.41
C PRO A 625 11.38 -7.69 -12.41
N THR A 626 12.43 -8.34 -11.90
CA THR A 626 13.45 -8.99 -12.73
C THR A 626 12.89 -10.28 -13.33
N LYS A 627 13.45 -10.70 -14.47
CA LYS A 627 13.08 -11.98 -15.11
C LYS A 627 13.26 -13.14 -14.13
N ALA A 628 14.41 -13.19 -13.45
CA ALA A 628 14.73 -14.22 -12.47
C ALA A 628 13.67 -14.31 -11.35
N ASN A 629 13.22 -13.17 -10.82
CA ASN A 629 12.20 -13.16 -9.77
C ASN A 629 10.84 -13.63 -10.30
N LEU A 630 10.40 -13.13 -11.46
CA LEU A 630 9.06 -13.44 -11.98
C LEU A 630 8.95 -14.85 -12.60
N GLU A 631 10.08 -15.47 -12.95
CA GLU A 631 10.18 -16.87 -13.38
C GLU A 631 10.36 -17.84 -12.20
N SER A 632 10.82 -17.37 -11.03
CA SER A 632 11.02 -18.20 -9.82
C SER A 632 9.70 -18.77 -9.30
N ASN A 633 9.72 -19.97 -8.69
CA ASN A 633 8.54 -20.51 -8.02
C ASN A 633 8.29 -19.80 -6.67
N PHE A 634 7.07 -19.29 -6.45
CA PHE A 634 6.70 -18.56 -5.24
C PHE A 634 6.94 -19.36 -3.97
N ASP A 635 6.47 -20.60 -3.90
CA ASP A 635 6.51 -21.42 -2.68
C ASP A 635 7.95 -21.85 -2.35
N GLN A 636 8.76 -22.11 -3.38
CA GLN A 636 10.13 -22.61 -3.23
C GLN A 636 11.16 -21.51 -3.01
N ASN A 637 10.93 -20.26 -3.44
CA ASN A 637 11.91 -19.20 -3.30
C ASN A 637 11.98 -18.71 -1.82
N PRO A 638 13.08 -18.94 -1.08
CA PRO A 638 13.16 -18.59 0.33
C PRO A 638 13.28 -17.08 0.59
N ALA A 639 13.64 -16.29 -0.43
CA ALA A 639 13.78 -14.85 -0.34
C ALA A 639 12.43 -14.12 -0.34
N PHE A 640 11.40 -14.73 -0.93
CA PHE A 640 10.09 -14.13 -1.07
C PHE A 640 9.38 -14.00 0.28
N ALA A 641 8.71 -12.87 0.47
CA ALA A 641 7.84 -12.67 1.61
C ALA A 641 6.67 -13.67 1.55
N LYS A 642 6.62 -14.61 2.49
CA LYS A 642 5.61 -15.68 2.53
C LYS A 642 4.30 -15.19 3.15
N ASN A 643 3.70 -14.18 2.52
CA ASN A 643 2.38 -13.67 2.89
C ASN A 643 1.46 -13.57 1.66
N ASN A 644 0.15 -13.60 1.91
CA ASN A 644 -0.85 -13.67 0.85
C ASN A 644 -0.92 -12.39 0.00
N ALA A 645 -0.62 -11.22 0.56
CA ALA A 645 -0.59 -9.97 -0.22
C ALA A 645 0.55 -9.97 -1.25
N PHE A 646 1.75 -10.41 -0.85
CA PHE A 646 2.88 -10.54 -1.75
C PHE A 646 2.59 -11.56 -2.85
N LYS A 647 1.93 -12.68 -2.50
CA LYS A 647 1.50 -13.70 -3.46
C LYS A 647 0.58 -13.12 -4.54
N VAL A 648 -0.44 -12.35 -4.17
CA VAL A 648 -1.35 -11.70 -5.12
C VAL A 648 -0.59 -10.81 -6.10
N ALA A 649 0.30 -9.93 -5.62
CA ALA A 649 1.09 -9.07 -6.51
C ALA A 649 2.01 -9.89 -7.43
N TYR A 650 2.64 -10.93 -6.90
CA TYR A 650 3.53 -11.80 -7.66
C TYR A 650 2.77 -12.52 -8.79
N GLU A 651 1.61 -13.10 -8.48
CA GLU A 651 0.77 -13.81 -9.46
C GLU A 651 0.24 -12.85 -10.53
N GLN A 652 -0.18 -11.64 -10.16
CA GLN A 652 -0.64 -10.64 -11.13
C GLN A 652 0.48 -10.23 -12.10
N PHE A 653 1.70 -9.98 -11.60
CA PHE A 653 2.84 -9.64 -12.45
C PHE A 653 3.26 -10.81 -13.34
N GLN A 654 3.22 -12.03 -12.80
CA GLN A 654 3.52 -13.24 -13.54
C GLN A 654 2.47 -13.52 -14.63
N ASN A 655 1.19 -13.24 -14.36
CA ASN A 655 0.12 -13.39 -15.34
C ASN A 655 0.33 -12.49 -16.55
N GLN A 656 0.82 -11.25 -16.34
CA GLN A 656 1.22 -10.38 -17.45
C GLN A 656 2.37 -10.96 -18.27
N LEU A 657 3.37 -11.55 -17.61
CA LEU A 657 4.50 -12.14 -18.31
C LEU A 657 4.06 -13.32 -19.19
N LYS A 658 3.24 -14.21 -18.63
CA LYS A 658 2.82 -15.47 -19.25
C LYS A 658 1.71 -15.30 -20.29
N ASN A 659 0.82 -14.31 -20.11
CA ASN A 659 -0.37 -14.11 -20.95
C ASN A 659 -0.50 -12.64 -21.41
N PRO A 660 0.51 -12.09 -22.12
CA PRO A 660 0.50 -10.69 -22.54
C PRO A 660 -0.64 -10.34 -23.52
N GLU A 661 -1.34 -11.31 -24.09
CA GLU A 661 -2.52 -11.12 -24.93
C GLU A 661 -3.81 -10.93 -24.12
N LYS A 662 -3.80 -11.24 -22.83
CA LYS A 662 -4.96 -11.13 -21.92
C LYS A 662 -4.80 -10.08 -20.83
N TYR A 663 -3.56 -9.68 -20.55
CA TYR A 663 -3.25 -8.77 -19.45
C TYR A 663 -2.57 -7.49 -19.96
N ARG A 664 -2.76 -6.39 -19.23
CA ARG A 664 -2.09 -5.11 -19.46
C ARG A 664 -1.66 -4.53 -18.12
N VAL A 665 -0.49 -3.91 -18.07
CA VAL A 665 0.01 -3.25 -16.85
C VAL A 665 -0.39 -1.79 -16.89
N PHE A 666 -1.01 -1.34 -15.81
CA PHE A 666 -1.31 0.05 -15.56
C PHE A 666 -0.27 0.66 -14.62
N THR A 667 0.35 1.74 -15.08
CA THR A 667 1.19 2.65 -14.29
C THR A 667 0.66 4.06 -14.56
N GLU A 668 0.50 4.89 -13.54
CA GLU A 668 0.05 6.25 -13.77
C GLU A 668 1.05 7.03 -14.65
N PRO A 669 0.60 7.70 -15.72
CA PRO A 669 1.48 8.55 -16.52
C PRO A 669 2.17 9.61 -15.65
N ALA A 670 3.48 9.72 -15.78
CA ALA A 670 4.29 10.55 -14.89
C ALA A 670 4.91 11.72 -15.63
N GLY A 671 4.53 12.93 -15.25
CA GLY A 671 5.04 14.18 -15.82
C GLY A 671 5.27 15.22 -14.73
N ILE A 672 5.76 16.40 -15.13
CA ILE A 672 6.07 17.51 -14.20
C ILE A 672 4.83 17.94 -13.41
N ASP A 673 3.65 17.87 -14.02
CA ASP A 673 2.37 18.33 -13.49
C ASP A 673 1.40 17.20 -13.11
N SER A 674 1.79 15.93 -13.26
CA SER A 674 0.89 14.78 -13.01
C SER A 674 0.46 14.71 -11.54
N ASN A 675 1.34 15.04 -10.59
CA ASN A 675 0.98 15.11 -9.16
C ASN A 675 -0.05 16.22 -8.87
N THR A 676 0.07 17.36 -9.55
CA THR A 676 -0.88 18.47 -9.42
C THR A 676 -2.24 18.04 -9.95
N PHE A 677 -2.27 17.46 -11.16
CA PHE A 677 -3.49 16.94 -11.76
C PHE A 677 -4.16 15.84 -10.90
N ARG A 678 -3.36 14.93 -10.35
CA ARG A 678 -3.80 13.87 -9.44
C ARG A 678 -4.43 14.44 -8.17
N LYS A 679 -3.79 15.42 -7.52
CA LYS A 679 -4.34 16.10 -6.34
C LYS A 679 -5.64 16.82 -6.66
N ALA A 680 -5.70 17.53 -7.80
CA ALA A 680 -6.92 18.19 -8.25
C ALA A 680 -8.05 17.19 -8.51
N THR A 681 -7.75 16.04 -9.10
CA THR A 681 -8.71 14.94 -9.30
C THR A 681 -9.25 14.42 -7.97
N LEU A 682 -8.36 14.07 -7.03
CA LEU A 682 -8.74 13.61 -5.69
C LEU A 682 -9.60 14.65 -4.95
N GLY A 683 -9.21 15.93 -5.02
CA GLY A 683 -9.93 17.04 -4.43
C GLY A 683 -11.33 17.21 -5.03
N SER A 684 -11.45 17.08 -6.36
CA SER A 684 -12.72 17.22 -7.07
C SER A 684 -13.69 16.10 -6.74
N VAL A 685 -13.21 14.84 -6.70
CA VAL A 685 -14.02 13.69 -6.27
C VAL A 685 -14.45 13.86 -4.81
N SER A 686 -13.53 14.23 -3.91
CA SER A 686 -13.84 14.43 -2.49
C SER A 686 -14.83 15.57 -2.27
N GLN A 687 -14.70 16.66 -3.02
CA GLN A 687 -15.61 17.80 -2.97
C GLN A 687 -17.02 17.40 -3.39
N LEU A 688 -17.18 16.74 -4.54
CA LEU A 688 -18.48 16.23 -5.00
C LEU A 688 -19.10 15.26 -4.02
N TYR A 689 -18.29 14.36 -3.47
CA TYR A 689 -18.72 13.40 -2.47
C TYR A 689 -19.28 14.08 -1.21
N ASN A 690 -18.55 15.05 -0.66
CA ASN A 690 -18.99 15.81 0.52
C ASN A 690 -20.24 16.66 0.22
N GLN A 691 -20.34 17.23 -0.97
CA GLN A 691 -21.54 17.96 -1.40
C GLN A 691 -22.76 17.04 -1.50
N PHE A 692 -22.60 15.82 -2.02
CA PHE A 692 -23.66 14.81 -2.07
C PHE A 692 -24.10 14.35 -0.68
N LEU A 693 -23.15 14.15 0.25
CA LEU A 693 -23.49 13.81 1.64
C LEU A 693 -24.30 14.92 2.34
N GLY A 694 -24.01 16.19 2.02
CA GLY A 694 -24.77 17.34 2.52
C GLY A 694 -26.11 17.57 1.82
N ASN A 695 -26.23 17.16 0.56
CA ASN A 695 -27.45 17.26 -0.24
C ASN A 695 -27.58 16.02 -1.16
N PRO A 696 -28.28 14.96 -0.73
CA PRO A 696 -28.45 13.73 -1.51
C PRO A 696 -29.18 13.91 -2.85
N ASN A 697 -29.83 15.06 -3.08
CA ASN A 697 -30.47 15.40 -4.36
C ASN A 697 -29.52 16.12 -5.33
N LEU A 698 -28.25 16.31 -4.95
CA LEU A 698 -27.26 16.96 -5.80
C LEU A 698 -27.08 16.19 -7.11
N ASN A 699 -27.08 16.93 -8.22
CA ASN A 699 -26.79 16.33 -9.51
C ASN A 699 -25.29 16.05 -9.66
N LEU A 700 -24.93 14.77 -9.73
CA LEU A 700 -23.56 14.27 -9.88
C LEU A 700 -23.18 14.04 -11.35
N GLU A 701 -23.63 14.89 -12.28
CA GLU A 701 -23.23 14.77 -13.70
C GLU A 701 -21.72 14.90 -13.90
N PHE A 702 -21.23 14.24 -14.94
CA PHE A 702 -19.82 14.31 -15.34
C PHE A 702 -19.36 15.73 -15.68
N ASN A 703 -20.22 16.55 -16.31
CA ASN A 703 -19.88 17.93 -16.64
C ASN A 703 -19.68 18.82 -15.39
N THR A 704 -20.41 18.53 -14.30
CA THR A 704 -20.19 19.18 -13.01
C THR A 704 -18.81 18.82 -12.44
N PHE A 705 -18.45 17.53 -12.53
CA PHE A 705 -17.11 17.07 -12.15
C PHE A 705 -16.02 17.73 -12.97
N LEU A 706 -16.15 17.77 -14.30
CA LEU A 706 -15.16 18.41 -15.17
C LEU A 706 -15.00 19.90 -14.86
N LYS A 707 -16.08 20.61 -14.54
CA LYS A 707 -16.01 22.01 -14.11
C LYS A 707 -15.19 22.17 -12.82
N ILE A 708 -15.51 21.39 -11.78
CA ILE A 708 -14.78 21.42 -10.51
C ILE A 708 -13.31 21.03 -10.71
N LEU A 709 -13.05 20.01 -11.54
CA LEU A 709 -11.70 19.58 -11.89
C LEU A 709 -10.92 20.70 -12.57
N LYS A 710 -11.51 21.37 -13.55
CA LYS A 710 -10.91 22.51 -14.26
C LYS A 710 -10.59 23.65 -13.28
N ASP A 711 -11.49 23.94 -12.36
CA ASP A 711 -11.30 24.98 -11.33
C ASP A 711 -10.17 24.60 -10.35
N ASN A 712 -10.12 23.34 -9.89
CA ASN A 712 -9.10 22.84 -8.96
C ASN A 712 -7.72 22.69 -9.60
N ILE A 713 -7.67 22.45 -10.91
CA ILE A 713 -6.43 22.47 -11.69
C ILE A 713 -5.87 23.90 -11.81
N GLY A 714 -6.75 24.88 -12.06
CA GLY A 714 -6.39 26.28 -12.23
C GLY A 714 -5.37 26.52 -13.36
N ALA A 715 -4.46 27.47 -13.16
CA ALA A 715 -3.37 27.75 -14.09
C ALA A 715 -2.16 26.81 -13.96
N SER A 716 -2.20 25.88 -12.98
CA SER A 716 -1.05 25.06 -12.59
C SER A 716 -0.77 23.89 -13.55
N VAL A 717 -1.75 23.50 -14.37
CA VAL A 717 -1.61 22.51 -15.44
C VAL A 717 -1.97 23.20 -16.75
N LYS A 718 -1.14 23.02 -17.78
CA LYS A 718 -1.42 23.61 -19.10
C LYS A 718 -2.54 22.84 -19.79
N LEU A 719 -3.76 23.32 -19.64
CA LEU A 719 -4.85 22.99 -20.55
C LEU A 719 -4.63 23.83 -21.81
N ASN A 720 -3.97 23.27 -22.83
CA ASN A 720 -3.75 23.99 -24.09
C ASN A 720 -5.08 24.59 -24.58
N LYS A 721 -5.11 25.91 -24.74
CA LYS A 721 -6.31 26.62 -25.19
C LYS A 721 -6.71 26.15 -26.59
N GLU A 722 -8.03 26.07 -26.74
CA GLU A 722 -8.81 25.90 -27.96
C GLU A 722 -8.12 26.49 -29.20
N LYS A 723 -8.25 25.77 -30.33
CA LYS A 723 -8.12 26.38 -31.66
C LYS A 723 -9.01 27.62 -31.69
N THR A 724 -8.43 28.79 -31.49
CA THR A 724 -9.09 30.04 -31.88
C THR A 724 -9.42 29.90 -33.36
N GLU A 725 -10.71 29.85 -33.66
CA GLU A 725 -11.27 30.10 -34.99
C GLU A 725 -10.77 31.48 -35.45
N LYS A 726 -9.60 31.51 -36.08
CA LYS A 726 -9.25 32.55 -37.04
C LYS A 726 -9.43 31.92 -38.41
N ASN A 727 -10.66 32.00 -38.93
CA ASN A 727 -10.95 32.34 -40.34
C ASN A 727 -12.44 32.16 -40.65
N THR A 728 -13.25 33.09 -40.15
CA THR A 728 -14.48 33.51 -40.83
C THR A 728 -14.77 34.95 -40.45
N GLN A 729 -14.38 35.87 -41.35
CA GLN A 729 -14.75 37.30 -41.49
C GLN A 729 -13.54 38.24 -41.62
N LYS A 730 -12.89 38.28 -42.78
CA LYS A 730 -13.08 39.32 -43.81
C LYS A 730 -12.27 38.98 -45.05
#